data_AF-A0A8J4HAC0-F1
#
_entry.id   AF-A0A8J4HAC0-F1
#
_cell.length_a   1.000
_cell.length_b   1.000
_cell.length_c   1.000
_cell.angle_alpha   90.00
_cell.angle_beta   90.00
_cell.angle_gamma   90.00
#
_symmetry.space_group_name_H-M   'P 1'
#
loop_
_entity.id
_entity.type
_entity.pdbx_description
1 polymer ?
#
loop_
_entity_poly.entity_id
_entity_poly.type
_entity_poly.pdbx_seq_one_letter_code
_entity_poly.pdbx_strand_id
1 'polypeptide(L)'
;MMTIDQLPQAISASDTDELPTSQNGVTRKVTRAQLLAGVQPVMALAPNTLLGNPGNSLAGPSGIAIGANLELANGTLSATAAPYSVPLLPPGTAPQASDLVPLGQNGNNVAIPYASFMQGIANVAGVNAGAMTAIAAGASATRQLAAFLGDAVSVESFGAVGDGVTDDTAALNAALASGRPLRFGPKTYCVTGQWTITGAAVVLLGVPGETVLHRDTQSAGGSWISIASTSFFASGILFDANATITADTWAVLLTPSCTRAIFTACGFTNAAGPTMGSGLTIQASDPEHVQYELRDCAFYGNAVHGVWVQAVMGVQIAGCRAHDNGAYGIVIDYTDPTFVQKLHLCQVVDCRAWNNQRGISIGNFNQSNTTPPVWGNANPDALAILVANNICHDNTYYGIAVSGQALAVEGNLLVDNGAQGAGILANASYSRVSGNTVVWLAGSAPYGIDAGGSIHGDVIGNFISGPGIGINPGGSLNMRVIGNRIQNCTLWAIQVNNVETDGAGNNFGLSCNFMEISGNWIGFSQGGGIVLRDGAQNVAIRRNSFMGSGTASIDQCLSCATDSVIIAGNSWNNETLYTLNPVTSGSGPQTIVFPDILDSFMITAPGGPIATMISASQSAMAGTIGFVRVLNGGANYTNATVSIGGSGSGATAIAYIRNGAIIGIALTASGSGYGAIGASVAVTISGDGTGASAVATVAAPVPNDRRLRTRCNTETVFTRVGSSPFQENWTLFDLTVPANSDVEWTGTWGSWRAGVVPLGGYLGFPGDGSMTIGSVNNGDLRLHPNGSGVLRITSDAAPEGVISAIGTGSPAGVVSAPPGSDYRNLAGGVGATYWIKQTGTDASGWLAIA
;
A
#
# COMPACT_ATOMS: atom_id res chain seq x y z
N MET A 1 133.49 49.02 -79.89
CA MET A 1 132.05 49.14 -80.22
C MET A 1 131.33 49.72 -79.01
N MET A 2 130.28 50.52 -79.21
CA MET A 2 129.37 50.93 -78.13
C MET A 2 128.75 49.70 -77.45
N THR A 3 128.61 49.75 -76.12
CA THR A 3 127.93 48.72 -75.32
C THR A 3 126.41 48.90 -75.41
N ILE A 4 125.63 47.85 -75.11
CA ILE A 4 124.17 47.87 -75.29
C ILE A 4 123.48 48.98 -74.47
N ASP A 5 124.06 49.34 -73.32
CA ASP A 5 123.59 50.42 -72.44
C ASP A 5 123.89 51.83 -73.00
N GLN A 6 124.66 51.92 -74.10
CA GLN A 6 124.98 53.18 -74.79
C GLN A 6 124.11 53.42 -76.03
N LEU A 7 123.16 52.53 -76.34
CA LEU A 7 122.19 52.71 -77.41
C LEU A 7 120.91 53.42 -76.90
N PRO A 8 120.29 54.32 -77.67
CA PRO A 8 118.99 54.90 -77.32
C PRO A 8 117.91 53.83 -77.18
N GLN A 9 117.05 53.96 -76.17
CA GLN A 9 115.93 53.05 -75.94
C GLN A 9 114.93 53.12 -77.11
N ALA A 10 114.54 51.96 -77.65
CA ALA A 10 113.56 51.90 -78.73
C ALA A 10 112.16 52.32 -78.25
N ILE A 11 111.50 53.23 -78.97
CA ILE A 11 110.20 53.82 -78.61
C ILE A 11 109.04 52.88 -79.00
N SER A 12 109.26 51.98 -79.95
CA SER A 12 108.36 50.88 -80.32
C SER A 12 109.17 49.81 -81.04
N ALA A 13 108.86 48.53 -80.81
CA ALA A 13 109.50 47.43 -81.52
C ALA A 13 108.50 46.72 -82.45
N SER A 14 108.77 46.74 -83.75
CA SER A 14 108.08 45.98 -84.81
C SER A 14 108.53 44.51 -84.82
N ASP A 15 107.70 43.64 -85.37
CA ASP A 15 108.02 42.22 -85.58
C ASP A 15 109.19 41.98 -86.54
N THR A 16 109.53 42.99 -87.36
CA THR A 16 110.72 43.00 -88.22
C THR A 16 111.97 43.53 -87.55
N ASP A 17 111.88 44.09 -86.34
CA ASP A 17 113.04 44.70 -85.69
C ASP A 17 114.04 43.63 -85.28
N GLU A 18 115.30 43.88 -85.65
CA GLU A 18 116.40 42.94 -85.51
C GLU A 18 117.14 43.18 -84.20
N LEU A 19 117.09 42.19 -83.32
CA LEU A 19 117.82 42.18 -82.06
C LEU A 19 119.14 41.42 -82.24
N PRO A 20 120.27 41.98 -81.78
CA PRO A 20 121.50 41.21 -81.70
C PRO A 20 121.36 40.14 -80.63
N THR A 21 121.62 38.89 -81.01
CA THR A 21 121.68 37.75 -80.09
C THR A 21 123.01 37.06 -80.25
N SER A 22 123.53 36.51 -79.16
CA SER A 22 124.73 35.66 -79.20
C SER A 22 124.29 34.22 -79.37
N GLN A 23 124.70 33.58 -80.45
CA GLN A 23 124.46 32.15 -80.66
C GLN A 23 125.75 31.48 -81.13
N ASN A 24 126.19 30.46 -80.38
CA ASN A 24 127.43 29.72 -80.62
C ASN A 24 128.67 30.60 -80.78
N GLY A 25 128.79 31.64 -79.94
CA GLY A 25 129.94 32.54 -79.92
C GLY A 25 130.01 33.54 -81.08
N VAL A 26 128.95 33.64 -81.90
CA VAL A 26 128.82 34.63 -82.99
C VAL A 26 127.59 35.49 -82.74
N THR A 27 127.73 36.81 -82.85
CA THR A 27 126.60 37.73 -82.80
C THR A 27 125.80 37.61 -84.10
N ARG A 28 124.55 37.19 -83.99
CA ARG A 28 123.57 37.11 -85.08
C ARG A 28 122.45 38.10 -84.83
N LYS A 29 121.70 38.41 -85.88
CA LYS A 29 120.45 39.18 -85.78
C LYS A 29 119.26 38.23 -85.89
N VAL A 30 118.29 38.38 -85.00
CA VAL A 30 116.98 37.69 -85.06
C VAL A 30 115.88 38.73 -84.91
N THR A 31 114.74 38.50 -85.54
CA THR A 31 113.63 39.44 -85.45
C THR A 31 112.79 39.21 -84.20
N ARG A 32 112.08 40.23 -83.71
CA ARG A 32 111.13 40.09 -82.59
C ARG A 32 110.09 38.99 -82.84
N ALA A 33 109.61 38.81 -84.08
CA ALA A 33 108.69 37.73 -84.43
C ALA A 33 109.28 36.33 -84.19
N GLN A 34 110.59 36.14 -84.43
CA GLN A 34 111.26 34.87 -84.18
C GLN A 34 111.41 34.57 -82.69
N LEU A 35 111.47 35.61 -81.84
CA LEU A 35 111.54 35.45 -80.38
C LEU A 35 110.18 35.13 -79.74
N LEU A 36 109.09 35.62 -80.33
CA LEU A 36 107.71 35.45 -79.83
C LEU A 36 106.99 34.21 -80.38
N ALA A 37 107.62 33.48 -81.30
CA ALA A 37 107.11 32.23 -81.84
C ALA A 37 107.01 31.18 -80.71
N GLY A 38 105.80 31.02 -80.16
CA GLY A 38 105.50 30.05 -79.09
C GLY A 38 104.79 30.61 -77.85
N VAL A 39 104.54 31.92 -77.77
CA VAL A 39 103.79 32.52 -76.64
C VAL A 39 102.30 32.60 -77.00
N GLN A 40 101.43 31.95 -76.22
CA GLN A 40 99.99 31.87 -76.49
C GLN A 40 99.26 33.13 -75.96
N PRO A 41 98.55 33.92 -76.80
CA PRO A 41 97.99 35.21 -76.39
C PRO A 41 96.58 35.16 -75.76
N VAL A 42 95.87 34.02 -75.78
CA VAL A 42 94.50 33.89 -75.23
C VAL A 42 94.25 32.51 -74.61
N MET A 43 93.65 32.49 -73.41
CA MET A 43 93.09 31.29 -72.74
C MET A 43 91.57 31.20 -73.00
N ALA A 44 91.08 30.06 -73.49
CA ALA A 44 89.67 29.79 -73.72
C ALA A 44 89.20 28.54 -72.94
N LEU A 45 88.00 28.58 -72.37
CA LEU A 45 87.35 27.47 -71.66
C LEU A 45 86.02 27.08 -72.33
N ALA A 46 85.59 25.83 -72.12
CA ALA A 46 84.28 25.35 -72.56
C ALA A 46 83.15 25.93 -71.68
N PRO A 47 81.95 26.16 -72.23
CA PRO A 47 80.77 26.56 -71.44
C PRO A 47 80.50 25.58 -70.28
N ASN A 48 80.03 26.10 -69.14
CA ASN A 48 79.75 25.35 -67.90
C ASN A 48 80.97 24.70 -67.20
N THR A 49 82.18 25.22 -67.43
CA THR A 49 83.39 24.81 -66.70
C THR A 49 84.00 25.97 -65.91
N LEU A 50 84.55 25.68 -64.73
CA LEU A 50 85.31 26.64 -63.92
C LEU A 50 86.81 26.43 -64.12
N LEU A 51 87.59 27.51 -64.09
CA LEU A 51 89.05 27.47 -64.16
C LEU A 51 89.59 27.28 -62.74
N GLY A 52 90.22 26.14 -62.45
CA GLY A 52 90.72 25.85 -61.10
C GLY A 52 91.75 24.73 -61.03
N ASN A 53 92.30 24.53 -59.83
CA ASN A 53 93.16 23.39 -59.51
C ASN A 53 92.34 22.38 -58.69
N PRO A 54 91.94 21.22 -59.26
CA PRO A 54 91.08 20.26 -58.56
C PRO A 54 91.80 19.46 -57.46
N GLY A 55 93.11 19.66 -57.22
CA GLY A 55 93.77 19.05 -56.05
C GLY A 55 95.28 18.87 -56.17
N ASN A 56 95.96 19.25 -55.07
CA ASN A 56 97.28 18.91 -54.52
C ASN A 56 98.49 18.55 -55.43
N SER A 57 98.50 18.87 -56.72
CA SER A 57 99.71 18.81 -57.54
C SER A 57 99.97 20.11 -58.30
N LEU A 58 101.26 20.36 -58.61
CA LEU A 58 101.80 21.50 -59.37
C LEU A 58 101.44 21.43 -60.88
N ALA A 59 100.27 20.90 -61.23
CA ALA A 59 99.75 20.97 -62.58
C ALA A 59 99.11 22.35 -62.83
N GLY A 60 99.26 22.87 -64.05
CA GLY A 60 98.65 24.13 -64.47
C GLY A 60 97.12 24.11 -64.41
N PRO A 61 96.46 25.27 -64.55
CA PRO A 61 95.00 25.39 -64.46
C PRO A 61 94.26 24.45 -65.43
N SER A 62 93.20 23.79 -64.95
CA SER A 62 92.37 22.86 -65.72
C SER A 62 90.87 23.16 -65.55
N GLY A 63 90.03 22.69 -66.48
CA GLY A 63 88.58 22.83 -66.36
C GLY A 63 87.99 21.90 -65.31
N ILE A 64 87.21 22.43 -64.37
CA ILE A 64 86.43 21.67 -63.37
C ILE A 64 84.97 21.59 -63.85
N ALA A 65 84.43 20.38 -63.97
CA ALA A 65 83.01 20.15 -64.27
C ALA A 65 82.14 20.42 -63.04
N ILE A 66 81.00 21.09 -63.22
CA ILE A 66 80.00 21.32 -62.16
C ILE A 66 78.99 20.16 -62.11
N GLY A 67 78.57 19.75 -60.91
CA GLY A 67 77.67 18.61 -60.69
C GLY A 67 76.23 18.86 -61.18
N ALA A 68 75.47 17.78 -61.39
CA ALA A 68 74.16 17.78 -62.10
C ALA A 68 73.06 18.71 -61.53
N ASN A 69 73.21 19.25 -60.32
CA ASN A 69 72.24 20.15 -59.67
C ASN A 69 72.75 21.59 -59.54
N LEU A 70 73.86 21.93 -60.21
CA LEU A 70 74.46 23.26 -60.21
C LEU A 70 74.53 23.78 -61.66
N GLU A 71 74.09 25.03 -61.86
CA GLU A 71 74.18 25.73 -63.13
C GLU A 71 75.13 26.94 -62.96
N LEU A 72 76.05 27.11 -63.92
CA LEU A 72 76.92 28.27 -64.00
C LEU A 72 76.47 29.14 -65.16
N ALA A 73 75.66 30.16 -64.86
CA ALA A 73 75.15 31.11 -65.83
C ALA A 73 75.51 32.54 -65.41
N ASN A 74 75.91 33.38 -66.38
CA ASN A 74 76.23 34.80 -66.16
C ASN A 74 77.20 35.08 -64.99
N GLY A 75 78.17 34.19 -64.77
CA GLY A 75 79.20 34.35 -63.72
C GLY A 75 78.75 33.97 -62.31
N THR A 76 77.57 33.36 -62.12
CA THR A 76 77.09 32.88 -60.81
C THR A 76 76.84 31.37 -60.84
N LEU A 77 77.30 30.66 -59.81
CA LEU A 77 77.01 29.24 -59.59
C LEU A 77 75.79 29.11 -58.67
N SER A 78 74.68 28.56 -59.16
CA SER A 78 73.45 28.38 -58.38
C SER A 78 72.85 26.98 -58.54
N ALA A 79 72.09 26.52 -57.54
CA ALA A 79 71.37 25.25 -57.65
C ALA A 79 70.16 25.38 -58.59
N THR A 80 69.92 24.38 -59.44
CA THR A 80 68.80 24.37 -60.41
C THR A 80 67.42 24.20 -59.76
N ALA A 81 67.36 23.73 -58.52
CA ALA A 81 66.13 23.68 -57.73
C ALA A 81 66.03 24.92 -56.84
N ALA A 82 64.91 25.64 -56.92
CA ALA A 82 64.56 26.68 -55.97
C ALA A 82 64.65 26.12 -54.53
N PRO A 83 65.09 26.91 -53.53
CA PRO A 83 65.13 26.45 -52.15
C PRO A 83 63.74 25.95 -51.75
N TYR A 84 63.68 24.73 -51.19
CA TYR A 84 62.44 24.10 -50.70
C TYR A 84 61.90 24.92 -49.51
N SER A 85 61.25 26.04 -49.83
CA SER A 85 60.61 26.91 -48.86
C SER A 85 59.16 26.47 -48.75
N VAL A 86 58.87 25.65 -47.74
CA VAL A 86 57.51 25.15 -47.44
C VAL A 86 56.45 26.28 -47.45
N PRO A 87 56.73 27.51 -46.97
CA PRO A 87 55.76 28.61 -47.04
C PRO A 87 55.44 29.14 -48.44
N LEU A 88 56.26 28.85 -49.47
CA LEU A 88 56.08 29.35 -50.84
C LEU A 88 55.42 28.32 -51.78
N LEU A 89 55.06 27.13 -51.26
CA LEU A 89 54.41 26.11 -52.07
C LEU A 89 52.92 26.44 -52.25
N PRO A 90 52.36 26.25 -53.46
CA PRO A 90 50.91 26.35 -53.66
C PRO A 90 50.17 25.27 -52.86
N PRO A 91 48.89 25.49 -52.48
CA PRO A 91 48.10 24.47 -51.82
C PRO A 91 48.01 23.19 -52.65
N GLY A 92 48.39 22.05 -52.07
CA GLY A 92 48.29 20.74 -52.72
C GLY A 92 46.89 20.11 -52.61
N THR A 93 46.61 19.13 -53.45
CA THR A 93 45.45 18.23 -53.33
C THR A 93 45.73 17.08 -52.36
N ALA A 94 44.69 16.43 -51.84
CA ALA A 94 44.86 15.21 -51.05
C ALA A 94 45.56 14.12 -51.89
N PRO A 95 46.61 13.44 -51.39
CA PRO A 95 47.33 12.43 -52.15
C PRO A 95 46.45 11.21 -52.49
N GLN A 96 46.60 10.65 -53.69
CA GLN A 96 46.08 9.33 -54.04
C GLN A 96 46.91 8.23 -53.38
N ALA A 97 46.34 7.02 -53.27
CA ALA A 97 46.99 5.88 -52.62
C ALA A 97 48.39 5.55 -53.20
N SER A 98 48.60 5.78 -54.49
CA SER A 98 49.85 5.54 -55.22
C SER A 98 50.84 6.70 -55.16
N ASP A 99 50.45 7.88 -54.69
CA ASP A 99 51.33 9.05 -54.66
C ASP A 99 52.52 8.79 -53.74
N LEU A 100 53.72 9.19 -54.16
CA LEU A 100 54.94 8.89 -53.42
C LEU A 100 55.20 9.94 -52.34
N VAL A 101 55.40 9.47 -51.10
CA VAL A 101 55.84 10.27 -49.96
C VAL A 101 57.35 10.13 -49.81
N PRO A 102 58.14 11.20 -50.01
CA PRO A 102 59.59 11.15 -49.81
C PRO A 102 59.94 11.07 -48.32
N LEU A 103 60.90 10.22 -47.96
CA LEU A 103 61.34 9.97 -46.60
C LEU A 103 62.86 9.79 -46.57
N GLY A 104 63.51 10.25 -45.50
CA GLY A 104 64.89 9.88 -45.20
C GLY A 104 64.94 8.56 -44.44
N GLN A 105 65.60 7.54 -44.99
CA GLN A 105 65.81 6.25 -44.32
C GLN A 105 67.27 5.83 -44.43
N ASN A 106 67.90 5.56 -43.28
CA ASN A 106 69.30 5.10 -43.19
C ASN A 106 70.30 5.98 -43.96
N GLY A 107 70.11 7.31 -43.94
CA GLY A 107 70.98 8.26 -44.64
C GLY A 107 70.72 8.39 -46.15
N ASN A 108 69.70 7.70 -46.69
CA ASN A 108 69.27 7.81 -48.09
C ASN A 108 67.90 8.47 -48.21
N ASN A 109 67.66 9.15 -49.34
CA ASN A 109 66.33 9.61 -49.73
C ASN A 109 65.60 8.48 -50.45
N VAL A 110 64.49 8.02 -49.87
CA VAL A 110 63.58 7.03 -50.46
C VAL A 110 62.20 7.65 -50.63
N ALA A 111 61.32 6.99 -51.37
CA ALA A 111 59.91 7.33 -51.37
C ALA A 111 59.06 6.07 -51.34
N ILE A 112 57.94 6.12 -50.63
CA ILE A 112 56.98 5.01 -50.54
C ILE A 112 55.57 5.50 -50.93
N PRO A 113 54.69 4.62 -51.44
CA PRO A 113 53.30 5.00 -51.71
C PRO A 113 52.62 5.56 -50.46
N TYR A 114 51.74 6.55 -50.64
CA TYR A 114 50.99 7.19 -49.57
C TYR A 114 50.18 6.17 -48.78
N ALA A 115 49.61 5.15 -49.44
CA ALA A 115 48.95 4.04 -48.76
C ALA A 115 49.89 3.26 -47.82
N SER A 116 51.12 2.96 -48.25
CA SER A 116 52.12 2.28 -47.43
C SER A 116 52.60 3.15 -46.27
N PHE A 117 52.76 4.45 -46.50
CA PHE A 117 53.09 5.41 -45.45
C PHE A 117 51.98 5.46 -44.38
N MET A 118 50.72 5.56 -44.79
CA MET A 118 49.57 5.57 -43.88
C MET A 118 49.35 4.24 -43.15
N GLN A 119 49.68 3.10 -43.78
CA GLN A 119 49.71 1.79 -43.09
C GLN A 119 50.76 1.74 -41.97
N GLY A 120 51.94 2.32 -42.19
CA GLY A 120 53.01 2.37 -41.19
C GLY A 120 52.67 3.22 -39.96
N ILE A 121 51.85 4.26 -40.13
CA ILE A 121 51.41 5.15 -39.03
C ILE A 121 50.67 4.39 -37.93
N ALA A 122 49.96 3.31 -38.26
CA ALA A 122 49.24 2.49 -37.27
C ALA A 122 50.17 1.86 -36.21
N ASN A 123 51.47 1.72 -36.50
CA ASN A 123 52.47 1.15 -35.59
C ASN A 123 53.27 2.21 -34.82
N VAL A 124 52.96 3.50 -35.01
CA VAL A 124 53.62 4.60 -34.32
C VAL A 124 52.98 4.76 -32.94
N ALA A 125 53.78 4.62 -31.88
CA ALA A 125 53.30 4.81 -30.50
C ALA A 125 52.85 6.27 -30.28
N GLY A 126 51.74 6.46 -29.57
CA GLY A 126 51.24 7.79 -29.17
C GLY A 126 50.32 8.48 -30.19
N VAL A 127 49.90 7.81 -31.27
CA VAL A 127 48.89 8.36 -32.19
C VAL A 127 47.52 8.41 -31.51
N ASN A 128 46.93 9.61 -31.40
CA ASN A 128 45.57 9.78 -30.88
C ASN A 128 44.54 9.39 -31.95
N ALA A 129 43.98 8.18 -31.84
CA ALA A 129 43.00 7.65 -32.77
C ALA A 129 41.57 8.19 -32.58
N GLY A 130 41.31 9.05 -31.59
CA GLY A 130 39.95 9.47 -31.22
C GLY A 130 39.16 10.13 -32.37
N ALA A 131 39.85 10.86 -33.25
CA ALA A 131 39.25 11.54 -34.40
C ALA A 131 39.03 10.62 -35.63
N MET A 132 39.58 9.41 -35.61
CA MET A 132 39.39 8.45 -36.71
C MET A 132 37.93 8.02 -36.76
N THR A 133 37.43 7.74 -37.95
CA THR A 133 36.06 7.25 -38.14
C THR A 133 36.03 5.73 -38.29
N ALA A 134 34.96 5.12 -37.77
CA ALA A 134 34.70 3.69 -37.87
C ALA A 134 33.21 3.44 -38.14
N ILE A 135 32.90 2.25 -38.62
CA ILE A 135 31.54 1.71 -38.68
C ILE A 135 31.55 0.47 -37.80
N ALA A 136 30.73 0.45 -36.75
CA ALA A 136 30.61 -0.72 -35.89
C ALA A 136 30.09 -1.92 -36.70
N ALA A 137 30.56 -3.13 -36.40
CA ALA A 137 30.09 -4.34 -37.06
C ALA A 137 28.55 -4.44 -36.92
N GLY A 138 27.84 -4.58 -38.05
CA GLY A 138 26.38 -4.61 -38.08
C GLY A 138 25.69 -3.23 -38.14
N ALA A 139 26.43 -2.13 -38.10
CA ALA A 139 25.92 -0.78 -38.31
C ALA A 139 26.16 -0.28 -39.74
N SER A 140 25.40 0.73 -40.16
CA SER A 140 25.56 1.41 -41.46
C SER A 140 26.02 2.87 -41.33
N ALA A 141 25.98 3.43 -40.12
CA ALA A 141 26.37 4.81 -39.85
C ALA A 141 27.84 4.90 -39.39
N THR A 142 28.62 5.74 -40.06
CA THR A 142 29.98 6.09 -39.67
C THR A 142 29.97 7.03 -38.46
N ARG A 143 30.79 6.75 -37.44
CA ARG A 143 31.01 7.64 -36.29
C ARG A 143 32.50 7.76 -35.98
N GLN A 144 32.88 8.79 -35.24
CA GLN A 144 34.24 8.89 -34.69
C GLN A 144 34.47 7.81 -33.62
N LEU A 145 35.68 7.28 -33.55
CA LEU A 145 36.05 6.25 -32.57
C LEU A 145 35.90 6.77 -31.13
N ALA A 146 36.26 8.04 -30.87
CA ALA A 146 36.00 8.68 -29.58
C ALA A 146 34.51 8.73 -29.24
N ALA A 147 33.62 8.90 -30.23
CA ALA A 147 32.19 8.88 -30.00
C ALA A 147 31.69 7.47 -29.63
N PHE A 148 32.20 6.42 -30.29
CA PHE A 148 31.91 5.03 -29.94
C PHE A 148 32.40 4.66 -28.53
N LEU A 149 33.68 4.91 -28.25
CA LEU A 149 34.28 4.62 -26.94
C LEU A 149 33.61 5.44 -25.83
N GLY A 150 33.18 6.65 -26.17
CA GLY A 150 32.34 7.49 -25.34
C GLY A 150 31.10 6.77 -24.80
N ASP A 151 30.51 5.86 -25.58
CA ASP A 151 29.35 5.09 -25.16
C ASP A 151 29.70 3.94 -24.22
N ALA A 152 30.97 3.69 -23.90
CA ALA A 152 31.45 2.63 -23.01
C ALA A 152 32.29 3.15 -21.82
N VAL A 153 32.44 4.47 -21.67
CA VAL A 153 33.23 5.07 -20.59
C VAL A 153 32.62 4.72 -19.22
N SER A 154 33.45 4.15 -18.35
CA SER A 154 33.10 3.81 -16.97
C SER A 154 33.73 4.80 -15.98
N VAL A 155 33.34 4.73 -14.71
CA VAL A 155 33.93 5.59 -13.66
C VAL A 155 35.44 5.40 -13.51
N GLU A 156 35.98 4.22 -13.83
CA GLU A 156 37.42 3.94 -13.84
C GLU A 156 38.17 4.72 -14.91
N SER A 157 37.48 5.08 -16.01
CA SER A 157 38.08 5.95 -17.04
C SER A 157 38.33 7.37 -16.54
N PHE A 158 37.69 7.75 -15.42
CA PHE A 158 37.90 9.02 -14.72
C PHE A 158 38.83 8.88 -13.49
N GLY A 159 39.44 7.71 -13.30
CA GLY A 159 40.41 7.45 -12.23
C GLY A 159 39.84 6.75 -11.00
N ALA A 160 38.58 6.28 -11.02
CA ALA A 160 38.06 5.46 -9.94
C ALA A 160 38.81 4.11 -9.91
N VAL A 161 39.21 3.66 -8.73
CA VAL A 161 39.94 2.41 -8.52
C VAL A 161 38.96 1.28 -8.20
N GLY A 162 38.01 1.53 -7.29
CA GLY A 162 37.00 0.55 -6.88
C GLY A 162 37.57 -0.65 -6.11
N ASP A 163 38.55 -0.42 -5.23
CA ASP A 163 39.22 -1.44 -4.41
C ASP A 163 38.68 -1.51 -2.97
N GLY A 164 37.68 -0.71 -2.62
CA GLY A 164 37.12 -0.60 -1.28
C GLY A 164 38.00 0.11 -0.26
N VAL A 165 39.07 0.77 -0.71
CA VAL A 165 40.02 1.49 0.17
C VAL A 165 40.32 2.89 -0.36
N THR A 166 40.51 3.03 -1.67
CA THR A 166 40.81 4.30 -2.33
C THR A 166 39.56 5.17 -2.37
N ASP A 167 39.68 6.43 -1.97
CA ASP A 167 38.61 7.43 -2.12
C ASP A 167 38.34 7.74 -3.59
N ASP A 168 37.21 7.26 -4.11
CA ASP A 168 36.80 7.40 -5.50
C ASP A 168 36.01 8.69 -5.76
N THR A 169 35.73 9.50 -4.74
CA THR A 169 34.79 10.64 -4.80
C THR A 169 35.15 11.64 -5.90
N ALA A 170 36.43 11.94 -6.10
CA ALA A 170 36.88 12.87 -7.14
C ALA A 170 36.62 12.33 -8.56
N ALA A 171 36.87 11.03 -8.78
CA ALA A 171 36.61 10.38 -10.06
C ALA A 171 35.11 10.28 -10.36
N LEU A 172 34.29 10.01 -9.34
CA LEU A 172 32.82 10.00 -9.47
C LEU A 172 32.27 11.39 -9.83
N ASN A 173 32.80 12.45 -9.21
CA ASN A 173 32.42 13.82 -9.57
C ASN A 173 32.85 14.20 -11.00
N ALA A 174 34.03 13.76 -11.44
CA ALA A 174 34.48 13.97 -12.81
C ALA A 174 33.60 13.20 -13.83
N ALA A 175 33.21 11.97 -13.50
CA ALA A 175 32.29 11.17 -14.31
C ALA A 175 30.91 11.83 -14.39
N LEU A 176 30.38 12.35 -13.27
CA LEU A 176 29.13 13.09 -13.21
C LEU A 176 29.18 14.36 -14.08
N ALA A 177 30.27 15.12 -14.02
CA ALA A 177 30.46 16.33 -14.82
C ALA A 177 30.49 16.07 -16.34
N SER A 178 30.70 14.82 -16.77
CA SER A 178 30.64 14.45 -18.20
C SER A 178 29.22 14.51 -18.79
N GLY A 179 28.18 14.50 -17.95
CA GLY A 179 26.78 14.48 -18.37
C GLY A 179 26.31 13.16 -19.00
N ARG A 180 27.12 12.09 -18.92
CA ARG A 180 26.78 10.74 -19.42
C ARG A 180 26.37 9.83 -18.26
N PRO A 181 25.68 8.70 -18.52
CA PRO A 181 25.46 7.69 -17.50
C PRO A 181 26.76 7.22 -16.84
N LEU A 182 26.82 7.20 -15.52
CA LEU A 182 27.94 6.66 -14.76
C LEU A 182 27.83 5.14 -14.78
N ARG A 183 28.76 4.48 -15.45
CA ARG A 183 28.86 3.01 -15.49
C ARG A 183 29.90 2.54 -14.50
N PHE A 184 29.49 1.62 -13.64
CA PHE A 184 30.33 1.01 -12.63
C PHE A 184 30.64 -0.43 -13.02
N GLY A 185 31.87 -0.85 -12.74
CA GLY A 185 32.26 -2.24 -12.76
C GLY A 185 31.79 -2.99 -11.50
N PRO A 186 32.00 -4.33 -11.46
CA PRO A 186 31.71 -5.17 -10.31
C PRO A 186 32.78 -5.00 -9.22
N LYS A 187 32.72 -3.85 -8.52
CA LYS A 187 33.75 -3.33 -7.63
C LYS A 187 33.14 -2.55 -6.47
N THR A 188 33.96 -2.27 -5.45
CA THR A 188 33.59 -1.47 -4.29
C THR A 188 34.24 -0.09 -4.38
N TYR A 189 33.44 0.96 -4.54
CA TYR A 189 33.93 2.34 -4.66
C TYR A 189 33.69 3.10 -3.36
N CYS A 190 34.76 3.62 -2.76
CA CYS A 190 34.64 4.37 -1.52
C CYS A 190 34.26 5.82 -1.79
N VAL A 191 33.30 6.32 -1.02
CA VAL A 191 32.83 7.71 -1.09
C VAL A 191 33.04 8.36 0.28
N THR A 192 33.89 9.39 0.30
CA THR A 192 34.25 10.16 1.49
C THR A 192 33.41 11.44 1.57
N GLY A 193 32.88 11.72 2.76
CA GLY A 193 32.02 12.87 3.04
C GLY A 193 30.64 12.73 2.40
N GLN A 194 29.94 13.85 2.20
CA GLN A 194 28.68 13.87 1.45
C GLN A 194 28.95 13.98 -0.06
N TRP A 195 28.47 13.02 -0.85
CA TRP A 195 28.41 13.11 -2.30
C TRP A 195 27.05 13.64 -2.77
N THR A 196 27.03 14.87 -3.28
CA THR A 196 25.82 15.51 -3.80
C THR A 196 25.73 15.31 -5.32
N ILE A 197 24.74 14.54 -5.75
CA ILE A 197 24.46 14.25 -7.15
C ILE A 197 23.53 15.34 -7.70
N THR A 198 24.02 16.14 -8.64
CA THR A 198 23.28 17.25 -9.27
C THR A 198 23.25 17.09 -10.80
N GLY A 199 22.27 17.73 -11.45
CA GLY A 199 22.08 17.69 -12.90
C GLY A 199 20.62 17.51 -13.31
N ALA A 200 20.31 17.71 -14.60
CA ALA A 200 18.94 17.57 -15.10
C ALA A 200 18.49 16.10 -15.14
N ALA A 201 19.36 15.19 -15.57
CA ALA A 201 19.11 13.75 -15.61
C ALA A 201 20.41 13.00 -15.31
N VAL A 202 20.42 12.19 -14.24
CA VAL A 202 21.58 11.39 -13.82
C VAL A 202 21.21 9.91 -13.81
N VAL A 203 22.11 9.07 -14.29
CA VAL A 203 21.93 7.63 -14.41
C VAL A 203 23.15 6.92 -13.81
N LEU A 204 22.95 6.06 -12.82
CA LEU A 204 23.94 5.14 -12.26
C LEU A 204 23.64 3.71 -12.73
N LEU A 205 24.62 3.06 -13.34
CA LEU A 205 24.50 1.69 -13.87
C LEU A 205 25.57 0.80 -13.26
N GLY A 206 25.17 -0.08 -12.34
CA GLY A 206 26.04 -1.09 -11.76
C GLY A 206 25.70 -2.51 -12.21
N VAL A 207 26.48 -3.45 -11.70
CA VAL A 207 26.25 -4.90 -11.82
C VAL A 207 25.50 -5.35 -10.55
N PRO A 208 24.23 -5.77 -10.64
CA PRO A 208 23.44 -6.16 -9.48
C PRO A 208 24.15 -7.16 -8.57
N GLY A 209 24.32 -6.79 -7.29
CA GLY A 209 24.98 -7.62 -6.28
C GLY A 209 26.52 -7.55 -6.29
N GLU A 210 27.14 -6.90 -7.26
CA GLU A 210 28.62 -6.81 -7.39
C GLU A 210 29.14 -5.38 -7.33
N THR A 211 28.38 -4.38 -7.76
CA THR A 211 28.75 -2.97 -7.63
C THR A 211 28.33 -2.43 -6.27
N VAL A 212 29.30 -1.96 -5.48
CA VAL A 212 29.10 -1.39 -4.15
C VAL A 212 29.59 0.06 -4.13
N LEU A 213 28.75 0.98 -3.69
CA LEU A 213 29.18 2.27 -3.17
C LEU A 213 29.31 2.10 -1.65
N HIS A 214 30.49 2.38 -1.09
CA HIS A 214 30.78 2.18 0.33
C HIS A 214 31.08 3.52 1.00
N ARG A 215 30.43 3.79 2.13
CA ARG A 215 30.71 4.97 2.95
C ARG A 215 32.03 4.78 3.68
N ASP A 216 33.03 5.61 3.36
CA ASP A 216 34.30 5.62 4.08
C ASP A 216 34.18 6.47 5.37
N THR A 217 34.54 7.75 5.30
CA THR A 217 34.51 8.68 6.44
C THR A 217 33.54 9.83 6.18
N GLN A 218 32.79 10.28 7.19
CA GLN A 218 31.92 11.45 7.10
C GLN A 218 32.07 12.34 8.33
N SER A 219 32.65 13.52 8.16
CA SER A 219 32.90 14.50 9.25
C SER A 219 31.89 15.66 9.29
N ALA A 220 31.07 15.82 8.24
CA ALA A 220 30.05 16.86 8.08
C ALA A 220 29.02 16.48 7.00
N GLY A 221 27.95 17.27 6.86
CA GLY A 221 26.86 17.04 5.89
C GLY A 221 25.66 16.33 6.49
N GLY A 222 24.47 16.62 5.98
CA GLY A 222 23.22 16.02 6.49
C GLY A 222 22.99 14.59 6.01
N SER A 223 23.65 14.19 4.92
CA SER A 223 23.48 12.87 4.27
C SER A 223 24.81 12.37 3.70
N TRP A 224 24.96 11.07 3.41
CA TRP A 224 26.13 10.56 2.68
C TRP A 224 25.96 10.67 1.17
N ILE A 225 24.87 10.12 0.63
CA ILE A 225 24.48 10.36 -0.77
C ILE A 225 23.30 11.31 -0.77
N SER A 226 23.49 12.52 -1.34
CA SER A 226 22.43 13.50 -1.51
C SER A 226 22.02 13.59 -2.98
N ILE A 227 20.84 13.08 -3.33
CA ILE A 227 20.33 13.09 -4.70
C ILE A 227 19.51 14.36 -4.90
N ALA A 228 20.10 15.32 -5.60
CA ALA A 228 19.55 16.64 -5.87
C ALA A 228 19.32 16.93 -7.37
N SER A 229 19.56 15.94 -8.24
CA SER A 229 19.25 15.99 -9.67
C SER A 229 17.74 15.98 -9.92
N THR A 230 17.26 16.68 -10.95
CA THR A 230 15.82 16.74 -11.29
C THR A 230 15.24 15.37 -11.65
N SER A 231 15.99 14.56 -12.40
CA SER A 231 15.65 13.16 -12.72
C SER A 231 16.81 12.25 -12.37
N PHE A 232 16.53 11.15 -11.66
CA PHE A 232 17.53 10.20 -11.22
C PHE A 232 17.15 8.75 -11.58
N PHE A 233 18.11 7.97 -12.06
CA PHE A 233 17.97 6.53 -12.26
C PHE A 233 19.17 5.83 -11.64
N ALA A 234 18.93 4.77 -10.87
CA ALA A 234 19.97 3.85 -10.43
C ALA A 234 19.54 2.40 -10.65
N SER A 235 20.44 1.58 -11.16
CA SER A 235 20.21 0.14 -11.24
C SER A 235 21.44 -0.67 -10.85
N GLY A 236 21.24 -1.74 -10.09
CA GLY A 236 22.28 -2.70 -9.74
C GLY A 236 23.35 -2.14 -8.79
N ILE A 237 23.02 -1.15 -7.97
CA ILE A 237 23.94 -0.54 -7.00
C ILE A 237 23.61 -1.02 -5.59
N LEU A 238 24.60 -1.51 -4.85
CA LEU A 238 24.53 -1.65 -3.40
C LEU A 238 25.07 -0.38 -2.73
N PHE A 239 24.20 0.36 -2.03
CA PHE A 239 24.56 1.47 -1.17
C PHE A 239 24.85 0.95 0.24
N ASP A 240 26.13 0.78 0.56
CA ASP A 240 26.60 0.37 1.88
C ASP A 240 27.00 1.58 2.70
N ALA A 241 26.11 1.97 3.62
CA ALA A 241 26.30 3.15 4.47
C ALA A 241 27.25 2.92 5.65
N ASN A 242 27.87 1.74 5.73
CA ASN A 242 28.88 1.35 6.71
C ASN A 242 28.41 1.50 8.17
N ALA A 243 28.03 0.38 8.78
CA ALA A 243 27.43 0.35 10.12
C ALA A 243 28.40 0.82 11.23
N THR A 244 29.70 0.93 10.94
CA THR A 244 30.67 1.49 11.87
C THR A 244 30.56 3.02 12.00
N ILE A 245 29.92 3.68 11.04
CA ILE A 245 29.68 5.13 11.04
C ILE A 245 28.35 5.43 11.75
N THR A 246 28.41 5.56 13.08
CA THR A 246 27.21 5.76 13.92
C THR A 246 26.71 7.21 13.98
N ALA A 247 27.23 8.10 13.13
CA ALA A 247 26.79 9.49 13.06
C ALA A 247 25.33 9.54 12.61
N ASP A 248 24.52 10.34 13.29
CA ASP A 248 23.09 10.47 12.99
C ASP A 248 22.89 11.36 11.75
N THR A 249 23.03 10.75 10.58
CA THR A 249 22.95 11.38 9.26
C THR A 249 22.21 10.45 8.31
N TRP A 250 21.52 11.00 7.31
CA TRP A 250 20.85 10.15 6.31
C TRP A 250 21.87 9.35 5.50
N ALA A 251 21.60 8.07 5.22
CA ALA A 251 22.45 7.28 4.33
C ALA A 251 22.31 7.74 2.87
N VAL A 252 21.23 7.34 2.21
CA VAL A 252 20.85 7.85 0.88
C VAL A 252 19.63 8.74 1.03
N LEU A 253 19.74 9.98 0.57
CA LEU A 253 18.71 11.00 0.67
C LEU A 253 18.25 11.44 -0.73
N LEU A 254 16.98 11.21 -1.04
CA LEU A 254 16.32 11.83 -2.19
C LEU A 254 15.73 13.17 -1.75
N THR A 255 16.25 14.26 -2.30
CA THR A 255 15.85 15.61 -1.92
C THR A 255 14.66 16.11 -2.76
N PRO A 256 13.94 17.16 -2.33
CA PRO A 256 12.77 17.68 -3.04
C PRO A 256 13.08 18.31 -4.40
N SER A 257 14.35 18.55 -4.74
CA SER A 257 14.74 19.03 -6.07
C SER A 257 14.72 17.92 -7.13
N CYS A 258 14.66 16.65 -6.71
CA CYS A 258 14.34 15.55 -7.60
C CYS A 258 12.82 15.48 -7.76
N THR A 259 12.31 15.33 -8.98
CA THR A 259 10.87 15.15 -9.23
C THR A 259 10.57 13.80 -9.88
N ARG A 260 11.62 13.08 -10.29
CA ARG A 260 11.54 11.72 -10.84
C ARG A 260 12.74 10.90 -10.39
N ALA A 261 12.51 9.75 -9.79
CA ALA A 261 13.55 8.84 -9.34
C ALA A 261 13.14 7.39 -9.57
N ILE A 262 14.02 6.60 -10.17
CA ILE A 262 13.79 5.17 -10.36
C ILE A 262 14.99 4.40 -9.82
N PHE A 263 14.74 3.49 -8.88
CA PHE A 263 15.71 2.55 -8.37
C PHE A 263 15.28 1.14 -8.78
N THR A 264 16.17 0.36 -9.40
CA THR A 264 15.87 -1.00 -9.84
C THR A 264 16.97 -1.97 -9.48
N ALA A 265 16.64 -3.02 -8.73
CA ALA A 265 17.61 -4.00 -8.24
C ALA A 265 18.78 -3.36 -7.46
N CYS A 266 18.48 -2.34 -6.66
CA CYS A 266 19.44 -1.69 -5.77
C CYS A 266 19.33 -2.24 -4.34
N GLY A 267 20.43 -2.21 -3.59
CA GLY A 267 20.47 -2.56 -2.17
C GLY A 267 20.79 -1.33 -1.31
N PHE A 268 20.21 -1.23 -0.12
CA PHE A 268 20.47 -0.17 0.86
C PHE A 268 20.69 -0.80 2.23
N THR A 269 21.91 -0.69 2.74
CA THR A 269 22.31 -1.43 3.95
C THR A 269 23.20 -0.63 4.88
N ASN A 270 23.25 -1.10 6.12
CA ASN A 270 24.22 -0.68 7.13
C ASN A 270 24.11 0.80 7.50
N ALA A 271 22.96 1.44 7.28
CA ALA A 271 22.73 2.79 7.79
C ALA A 271 22.68 2.75 9.31
N ALA A 272 23.55 3.49 9.98
CA ALA A 272 23.56 3.64 11.43
C ALA A 272 23.09 5.04 11.84
N GLY A 273 23.00 5.28 13.15
CA GLY A 273 22.40 6.49 13.72
C GLY A 273 21.00 6.21 14.29
N PRO A 274 20.68 6.71 15.49
CA PRO A 274 19.45 6.34 16.19
C PRO A 274 18.17 6.92 15.59
N THR A 275 18.24 8.00 14.80
CA THR A 275 17.04 8.64 14.22
C THR A 275 17.08 8.74 12.69
N MET A 276 18.26 8.90 12.09
CA MET A 276 18.44 9.11 10.65
C MET A 276 19.03 7.89 9.93
N GLY A 277 19.29 6.79 10.67
CA GLY A 277 19.86 5.54 10.17
C GLY A 277 18.91 4.69 9.34
N SER A 278 18.23 5.30 8.36
CA SER A 278 17.40 4.60 7.38
C SER A 278 18.18 4.36 6.09
N GLY A 279 17.99 3.21 5.43
CA GLY A 279 18.73 2.86 4.22
C GLY A 279 18.51 3.85 3.07
N LEU A 280 17.26 4.12 2.75
CA LEU A 280 16.83 5.17 1.81
C LEU A 280 15.83 6.10 2.49
N THR A 281 16.07 7.40 2.40
CA THR A 281 15.11 8.43 2.83
C THR A 281 14.67 9.27 1.63
N ILE A 282 13.37 9.43 1.46
CA ILE A 282 12.75 10.34 0.50
C ILE A 282 12.13 11.48 1.29
N GLN A 283 12.66 12.69 1.11
CA GLN A 283 12.16 13.88 1.79
C GLN A 283 10.84 14.38 1.23
N ALA A 284 10.12 15.13 2.07
CA ALA A 284 8.88 15.82 1.72
C ALA A 284 9.03 16.69 0.47
N SER A 285 8.22 16.39 -0.54
CA SER A 285 8.15 17.12 -1.81
C SER A 285 6.76 17.67 -2.13
N ASP A 286 5.76 17.43 -1.27
CA ASP A 286 4.42 18.01 -1.40
C ASP A 286 4.45 19.55 -1.53
N PRO A 287 3.56 20.17 -2.35
CA PRO A 287 2.47 19.55 -3.14
C PRO A 287 2.87 19.06 -4.53
N GLU A 288 4.18 18.99 -4.83
CA GLU A 288 4.63 18.54 -6.15
C GLU A 288 4.34 17.05 -6.35
N HIS A 289 3.68 16.74 -7.46
CA HIS A 289 3.48 15.35 -7.88
C HIS A 289 4.81 14.81 -8.39
N VAL A 290 5.25 13.70 -7.80
CA VAL A 290 6.51 13.07 -8.17
C VAL A 290 6.29 11.72 -8.86
N GLN A 291 7.32 11.25 -9.53
CA GLN A 291 7.37 9.93 -10.16
C GLN A 291 8.51 9.12 -9.55
N TYR A 292 8.26 8.59 -8.35
CA TYR A 292 9.25 7.79 -7.63
C TYR A 292 8.89 6.31 -7.69
N GLU A 293 9.84 5.50 -8.14
CA GLU A 293 9.66 4.06 -8.29
C GLU A 293 10.83 3.29 -7.67
N LEU A 294 10.53 2.43 -6.73
CA LEU A 294 11.46 1.47 -6.14
C LEU A 294 11.03 0.07 -6.59
N ARG A 295 11.84 -0.57 -7.44
CA ARG A 295 11.52 -1.86 -8.07
C ARG A 295 12.57 -2.90 -7.74
N ASP A 296 12.15 -4.04 -7.20
CA ASP A 296 13.03 -5.19 -6.90
C ASP A 296 14.25 -4.82 -6.03
N CYS A 297 14.12 -3.79 -5.18
CA CYS A 297 15.18 -3.32 -4.30
C CYS A 297 15.21 -4.10 -2.97
N ALA A 298 16.34 -4.06 -2.29
CA ALA A 298 16.53 -4.62 -0.94
C ALA A 298 16.91 -3.53 0.07
N PHE A 299 16.26 -3.51 1.23
CA PHE A 299 16.54 -2.57 2.32
C PHE A 299 16.76 -3.37 3.61
N TYR A 300 18.01 -3.43 4.10
CA TYR A 300 18.31 -4.34 5.20
C TYR A 300 19.44 -3.91 6.13
N GLY A 301 19.46 -4.43 7.35
CA GLY A 301 20.54 -4.18 8.30
C GLY A 301 20.69 -2.70 8.70
N ASN A 302 19.63 -1.91 8.61
CA ASN A 302 19.63 -0.49 8.95
C ASN A 302 19.16 -0.29 10.40
N ALA A 303 19.75 0.67 11.11
CA ALA A 303 19.45 0.94 12.52
C ALA A 303 18.02 1.42 12.76
N VAL A 304 17.41 2.09 11.77
CA VAL A 304 16.04 2.60 11.85
C VAL A 304 15.17 1.94 10.78
N HIS A 305 14.89 2.59 9.65
CA HIS A 305 13.98 2.06 8.63
C HIS A 305 14.75 1.44 7.45
N GLY A 306 14.12 0.50 6.75
CA GLY A 306 14.62 0.10 5.44
C GLY A 306 14.50 1.25 4.43
N VAL A 307 13.27 1.72 4.24
CA VAL A 307 12.96 2.93 3.46
C VAL A 307 12.00 3.83 4.21
N TRP A 308 12.29 5.14 4.20
CA TRP A 308 11.48 6.17 4.81
C TRP A 308 11.03 7.20 3.79
N VAL A 309 9.73 7.28 3.54
CA VAL A 309 9.10 8.25 2.63
C VAL A 309 8.31 9.26 3.46
N GLN A 310 8.66 10.54 3.36
CA GLN A 310 8.08 11.62 4.14
C GLN A 310 7.19 12.50 3.26
N ALA A 311 5.88 12.61 3.53
CA ALA A 311 4.95 13.55 2.88
C ALA A 311 5.13 13.68 1.34
N VAL A 312 5.03 12.55 0.64
CA VAL A 312 5.16 12.46 -0.82
C VAL A 312 3.84 12.05 -1.48
N MET A 313 3.56 12.62 -2.66
CA MET A 313 2.46 12.22 -3.54
C MET A 313 3.00 11.42 -4.75
N GLY A 314 2.62 10.14 -4.89
CA GLY A 314 2.92 9.33 -6.09
C GLY A 314 4.17 8.45 -6.02
N VAL A 315 4.41 7.79 -4.88
CA VAL A 315 5.49 6.78 -4.75
C VAL A 315 4.98 5.37 -5.01
N GLN A 316 5.70 4.62 -5.83
CA GLN A 316 5.52 3.18 -6.03
C GLN A 316 6.68 2.39 -5.44
N ILE A 317 6.38 1.44 -4.55
CA ILE A 317 7.32 0.46 -4.03
C ILE A 317 6.81 -0.92 -4.42
N ALA A 318 7.54 -1.61 -5.30
CA ALA A 318 7.07 -2.84 -5.93
C ALA A 318 8.14 -3.93 -5.95
N GLY A 319 7.80 -5.16 -5.56
CA GLY A 319 8.73 -6.30 -5.61
C GLY A 319 9.92 -6.22 -4.63
N CYS A 320 9.89 -5.27 -3.70
CA CYS A 320 11.01 -4.98 -2.80
C CYS A 320 11.07 -5.94 -1.60
N ARG A 321 12.25 -6.03 -0.99
CA ARG A 321 12.50 -6.77 0.26
C ARG A 321 12.98 -5.80 1.33
N ALA A 322 12.34 -5.80 2.50
CA ALA A 322 12.75 -4.94 3.62
C ALA A 322 12.89 -5.77 4.89
N HIS A 323 14.11 -5.98 5.38
CA HIS A 323 14.34 -6.93 6.46
C HIS A 323 15.51 -6.63 7.38
N ASP A 324 15.49 -7.18 8.59
CA ASP A 324 16.56 -7.01 9.57
C ASP A 324 16.84 -5.51 9.88
N ASN A 325 15.80 -4.66 9.84
CA ASN A 325 15.91 -3.24 10.19
C ASN A 325 15.42 -3.01 11.63
N GLY A 326 16.05 -2.07 12.35
CA GLY A 326 15.77 -1.84 13.77
C GLY A 326 14.36 -1.30 14.07
N ALA A 327 13.72 -0.63 13.12
CA ALA A 327 12.37 -0.10 13.19
C ALA A 327 11.50 -0.66 12.05
N TYR A 328 11.03 0.16 11.11
CA TYR A 328 10.07 -0.28 10.08
C TYR A 328 10.78 -0.74 8.81
N GLY A 329 10.30 -1.81 8.17
CA GLY A 329 10.82 -2.23 6.88
C GLY A 329 10.57 -1.16 5.80
N ILE A 330 9.30 -0.87 5.55
CA ILE A 330 8.84 0.18 4.62
C ILE A 330 7.95 1.14 5.40
N VAL A 331 8.27 2.44 5.41
CA VAL A 331 7.40 3.46 5.98
C VAL A 331 7.13 4.59 4.99
N ILE A 332 5.84 4.91 4.85
CA ILE A 332 5.34 6.09 4.16
C ILE A 332 4.54 6.89 5.18
N ASP A 333 5.11 7.99 5.67
CA ASP A 333 4.53 8.78 6.75
C ASP A 333 4.47 10.27 6.43
N TYR A 334 3.82 11.00 7.33
CA TYR A 334 3.41 12.38 7.17
C TYR A 334 4.44 13.39 7.71
N THR A 335 5.69 13.02 8.00
CA THR A 335 6.62 13.94 8.67
C THR A 335 6.90 15.23 7.85
N ASP A 336 6.08 16.26 8.08
CA ASP A 336 6.07 17.57 7.42
C ASP A 336 5.87 18.67 8.48
N PRO A 337 6.69 19.75 8.47
CA PRO A 337 6.55 20.87 9.39
C PRO A 337 5.18 21.58 9.43
N THR A 338 4.32 21.45 8.40
CA THR A 338 3.12 22.29 8.24
C THR A 338 1.78 21.61 8.54
N PHE A 339 1.73 20.32 8.88
CA PHE A 339 0.55 19.66 9.47
C PHE A 339 -0.80 19.65 8.66
N VAL A 340 -0.79 19.83 7.33
CA VAL A 340 -1.93 19.66 6.36
C VAL A 340 -1.93 18.26 5.72
N GLN A 341 -3.04 17.58 5.39
CA GLN A 341 -3.07 16.24 4.72
C GLN A 341 -2.26 16.18 3.39
N LYS A 342 -1.31 15.24 3.22
CA LYS A 342 -0.31 15.30 2.11
C LYS A 342 0.15 13.98 1.46
N LEU A 343 -0.17 12.79 1.99
CA LEU A 343 0.28 11.52 1.37
C LEU A 343 -0.78 10.96 0.42
N HIS A 344 -0.62 11.16 -0.89
CA HIS A 344 -1.63 10.77 -1.89
C HIS A 344 -1.08 9.83 -2.96
N LEU A 345 -1.91 8.89 -3.43
CA LEU A 345 -1.64 8.05 -4.62
C LEU A 345 -0.36 7.19 -4.52
N CYS A 346 0.02 6.80 -3.31
CA CYS A 346 1.14 5.90 -3.09
C CYS A 346 0.71 4.43 -3.18
N GLN A 347 1.66 3.55 -3.46
CA GLN A 347 1.42 2.11 -3.47
C GLN A 347 2.62 1.31 -2.96
N VAL A 348 2.33 0.29 -2.15
CA VAL A 348 3.29 -0.74 -1.69
C VAL A 348 2.73 -2.10 -2.08
N VAL A 349 3.33 -2.71 -3.10
CA VAL A 349 2.80 -3.92 -3.75
C VAL A 349 3.85 -5.00 -3.93
N ASP A 350 3.44 -6.26 -3.81
CA ASP A 350 4.28 -7.43 -4.07
C ASP A 350 5.61 -7.44 -3.28
N CYS A 351 5.66 -6.75 -2.12
CA CYS A 351 6.86 -6.65 -1.30
C CYS A 351 6.92 -7.76 -0.24
N ARG A 352 8.13 -8.01 0.28
CA ARG A 352 8.36 -8.89 1.44
C ARG A 352 9.01 -8.11 2.57
N ALA A 353 8.45 -8.19 3.78
CA ALA A 353 9.01 -7.50 4.94
C ALA A 353 9.09 -8.41 6.18
N TRP A 354 10.29 -8.62 6.73
CA TRP A 354 10.49 -9.52 7.87
C TRP A 354 11.60 -9.14 8.82
N ASN A 355 11.54 -9.64 10.05
CA ASN A 355 12.52 -9.34 11.10
C ASN A 355 12.78 -7.82 11.27
N ASN A 356 11.72 -7.02 11.15
CA ASN A 356 11.73 -5.61 11.50
C ASN A 356 10.91 -5.41 12.79
N GLN A 357 10.88 -4.22 13.35
CA GLN A 357 9.88 -3.86 14.36
C GLN A 357 8.46 -3.95 13.77
N ARG A 358 8.20 -3.32 12.62
CA ARG A 358 6.97 -3.47 11.81
C ARG A 358 7.36 -3.70 10.36
N GLY A 359 6.58 -4.50 9.63
CA GLY A 359 6.86 -4.77 8.22
C GLY A 359 6.64 -3.54 7.35
N ILE A 360 5.39 -3.14 7.18
CA ILE A 360 4.96 -1.99 6.36
C ILE A 360 4.13 -1.05 7.23
N SER A 361 4.46 0.24 7.21
CA SER A 361 3.74 1.30 7.94
C SER A 361 3.32 2.41 6.98
N ILE A 362 2.03 2.70 6.91
CA ILE A 362 1.45 3.76 6.08
C ILE A 362 0.67 4.73 6.96
N GLY A 363 0.91 6.02 6.76
CA GLY A 363 0.35 7.07 7.59
C GLY A 363 1.05 7.16 8.94
N ASN A 364 0.61 8.10 9.75
CA ASN A 364 1.27 8.51 10.96
C ASN A 364 0.62 7.88 12.20
N PHE A 365 1.46 7.21 12.98
CA PHE A 365 1.14 6.65 14.30
C PHE A 365 1.89 7.35 15.42
N ASN A 366 2.48 8.51 15.13
CA ASN A 366 3.13 9.42 16.06
C ASN A 366 2.34 10.74 16.07
N GLN A 367 1.37 10.87 16.98
CA GLN A 367 0.68 12.12 17.39
C GLN A 367 0.62 13.23 16.32
N SER A 368 -0.44 13.30 15.52
CA SER A 368 -0.52 14.30 14.47
C SER A 368 -1.19 15.61 14.91
N ASN A 369 -0.58 16.72 14.45
CA ASN A 369 -1.18 17.93 13.87
C ASN A 369 -2.16 18.82 14.64
N THR A 370 -2.46 18.56 15.91
CA THR A 370 -3.14 19.52 16.78
C THR A 370 -2.57 19.49 18.18
N THR A 371 -2.63 20.62 18.89
CA THR A 371 -2.41 20.67 20.33
C THR A 371 -3.78 20.83 20.98
N PRO A 372 -4.32 19.80 21.66
CA PRO A 372 -3.73 18.49 21.95
C PRO A 372 -3.84 17.47 20.79
N PRO A 373 -2.97 16.44 20.75
CA PRO A 373 -2.95 15.43 19.67
C PRO A 373 -4.29 14.74 19.47
N VAL A 374 -4.69 14.56 18.21
CA VAL A 374 -5.87 13.79 17.82
C VAL A 374 -5.43 12.50 17.15
N TRP A 375 -5.56 11.39 17.87
CA TRP A 375 -5.34 10.05 17.33
C TRP A 375 -6.53 9.57 16.49
N GLY A 376 -6.26 8.85 15.41
CA GLY A 376 -7.25 8.07 14.66
C GLY A 376 -7.76 8.70 13.37
N ASN A 377 -8.90 8.18 12.93
CA ASN A 377 -9.62 8.49 11.69
C ASN A 377 -9.94 9.97 11.41
N ALA A 378 -9.89 10.83 12.44
CA ALA A 378 -10.31 12.23 12.37
C ALA A 378 -9.28 13.15 11.68
N ASN A 379 -8.06 12.67 11.42
CA ASN A 379 -7.08 13.42 10.64
C ASN A 379 -6.30 12.51 9.67
N PRO A 380 -6.90 12.13 8.53
CA PRO A 380 -6.29 11.16 7.64
C PRO A 380 -5.14 11.80 6.87
N ASP A 381 -3.93 11.57 7.35
CA ASP A 381 -2.69 12.09 6.79
C ASP A 381 -2.22 11.32 5.54
N ALA A 382 -2.66 10.07 5.42
CA ALA A 382 -2.63 9.24 4.22
C ALA A 382 -4.00 9.14 3.53
N LEU A 383 -4.01 9.28 2.21
CA LEU A 383 -5.22 9.26 1.39
C LEU A 383 -4.98 8.48 0.09
N ALA A 384 -5.92 7.60 -0.27
CA ALA A 384 -5.92 6.89 -1.56
C ALA A 384 -4.61 6.09 -1.79
N ILE A 385 -4.27 5.24 -0.83
CA ILE A 385 -3.06 4.39 -0.87
C ILE A 385 -3.45 2.92 -1.02
N LEU A 386 -2.69 2.21 -1.86
CA LEU A 386 -2.80 0.77 -2.08
C LEU A 386 -1.69 0.02 -1.33
N VAL A 387 -2.07 -0.93 -0.49
CA VAL A 387 -1.15 -1.88 0.17
C VAL A 387 -1.61 -3.29 -0.18
N ALA A 388 -0.99 -3.90 -1.20
CA ALA A 388 -1.52 -5.15 -1.74
C ALA A 388 -0.48 -6.23 -2.04
N ASN A 389 -0.90 -7.48 -1.90
CA ASN A 389 -0.11 -8.68 -2.24
C ASN A 389 1.26 -8.76 -1.53
N ASN A 390 1.40 -8.12 -0.37
CA ASN A 390 2.64 -8.14 0.38
C ASN A 390 2.71 -9.38 1.28
N ILE A 391 3.93 -9.82 1.58
CA ILE A 391 4.20 -10.86 2.57
C ILE A 391 4.93 -10.24 3.75
N CYS A 392 4.31 -10.22 4.93
CA CYS A 392 4.92 -9.72 6.14
C CYS A 392 5.03 -10.83 7.18
N HIS A 393 6.23 -11.13 7.65
CA HIS A 393 6.41 -12.19 8.64
C HIS A 393 7.52 -11.90 9.65
N ASP A 394 7.50 -12.56 10.81
CA ASP A 394 8.56 -12.49 11.83
C ASP A 394 8.91 -11.05 12.27
N ASN A 395 8.01 -10.07 12.11
CA ASN A 395 8.21 -8.73 12.63
C ASN A 395 7.85 -8.70 14.13
N THR A 396 8.42 -7.79 14.92
CA THR A 396 8.19 -7.75 16.39
C THR A 396 6.80 -7.21 16.80
N TYR A 397 6.16 -6.42 15.92
CA TYR A 397 4.81 -5.87 16.06
C TYR A 397 3.96 -6.31 14.85
N TYR A 398 2.99 -5.50 14.42
CA TYR A 398 2.19 -5.72 13.23
C TYR A 398 3.03 -5.91 11.96
N GLY A 399 2.60 -6.83 11.10
CA GLY A 399 3.15 -6.96 9.76
C GLY A 399 2.80 -5.74 8.91
N ILE A 400 1.55 -5.27 8.98
CA ILE A 400 1.07 -4.06 8.29
C ILE A 400 0.38 -3.14 9.30
N ALA A 401 0.74 -1.86 9.29
CA ALA A 401 0.03 -0.82 10.01
C ALA A 401 -0.39 0.28 9.03
N VAL A 402 -1.68 0.59 8.97
CA VAL A 402 -2.23 1.68 8.16
C VAL A 402 -3.08 2.64 8.98
N SER A 403 -2.90 3.94 8.75
CA SER A 403 -3.71 5.03 9.27
C SER A 403 -4.01 5.98 8.13
N GLY A 404 -5.24 6.47 8.00
CA GLY A 404 -5.61 7.35 6.90
C GLY A 404 -7.03 7.15 6.35
N GLN A 405 -7.27 7.61 5.12
CA GLN A 405 -8.55 7.58 4.45
C GLN A 405 -8.46 6.93 3.06
N ALA A 406 -9.52 6.27 2.60
CA ALA A 406 -9.59 5.67 1.27
C ALA A 406 -8.43 4.71 0.98
N LEU A 407 -8.05 3.92 1.99
CA LEU A 407 -6.98 2.94 1.90
C LEU A 407 -7.54 1.60 1.40
N ALA A 408 -6.79 0.94 0.53
CA ALA A 408 -7.05 -0.42 0.09
C ALA A 408 -5.93 -1.34 0.61
N VAL A 409 -6.24 -2.16 1.61
CA VAL A 409 -5.31 -3.15 2.20
C VAL A 409 -5.77 -4.54 1.79
N GLU A 410 -5.19 -5.06 0.70
CA GLU A 410 -5.79 -6.17 -0.04
C GLU A 410 -4.82 -7.34 -0.32
N GLY A 411 -5.29 -8.58 -0.11
CA GLY A 411 -4.56 -9.76 -0.58
C GLY A 411 -3.21 -10.01 0.09
N ASN A 412 -2.94 -9.41 1.25
CA ASN A 412 -1.66 -9.57 1.94
C ASN A 412 -1.61 -10.88 2.74
N LEU A 413 -0.41 -11.47 2.86
CA LEU A 413 -0.12 -12.62 3.68
C LEU A 413 0.71 -12.20 4.90
N LEU A 414 0.17 -12.41 6.09
CA LEU A 414 0.79 -12.02 7.35
C LEU A 414 0.96 -13.26 8.23
N VAL A 415 2.21 -13.60 8.56
CA VAL A 415 2.54 -14.82 9.31
C VAL A 415 3.46 -14.49 10.47
N ASP A 416 3.12 -14.86 11.68
CA ASP A 416 4.03 -14.78 12.84
C ASP A 416 4.67 -13.39 13.08
N ASN A 417 3.95 -12.28 12.83
CA ASN A 417 4.36 -10.94 13.27
C ASN A 417 3.93 -10.64 14.72
N GLY A 418 4.87 -10.61 15.67
CA GLY A 418 4.78 -9.88 16.95
C GLY A 418 3.80 -10.29 18.06
N ALA A 419 4.24 -10.10 19.32
CA ALA A 419 3.42 -10.28 20.53
C ALA A 419 2.50 -9.08 20.86
N GLN A 420 2.62 -7.95 20.14
CA GLN A 420 1.81 -6.74 20.33
C GLN A 420 0.88 -6.44 19.13
N GLY A 421 0.78 -7.36 18.16
CA GLY A 421 -0.13 -7.28 17.02
C GLY A 421 0.22 -8.31 15.96
N ALA A 422 -0.71 -9.20 15.59
CA ALA A 422 -0.42 -10.39 14.75
C ALA A 422 -0.31 -10.06 13.26
N GLY A 423 -1.27 -9.28 12.77
CA GLY A 423 -1.47 -9.04 11.35
C GLY A 423 -1.50 -7.57 11.02
N ILE A 424 -2.71 -7.01 11.05
CA ILE A 424 -2.99 -5.67 10.50
C ILE A 424 -3.49 -4.76 11.62
N LEU A 425 -2.85 -3.59 11.76
CA LEU A 425 -3.41 -2.44 12.46
C LEU A 425 -4.02 -1.49 11.41
N ALA A 426 -5.30 -1.15 11.55
CA ALA A 426 -6.04 -0.33 10.60
C ALA A 426 -6.83 0.75 11.35
N ASN A 427 -6.22 1.93 11.49
CA ASN A 427 -6.88 3.11 12.07
C ASN A 427 -7.41 3.98 10.92
N ALA A 428 -8.41 3.49 10.20
CA ALA A 428 -8.73 3.98 8.87
C ALA A 428 -10.15 4.54 8.74
N SER A 429 -10.35 5.46 7.80
CA SER A 429 -11.66 5.97 7.41
C SER A 429 -11.95 5.66 5.94
N TYR A 430 -13.21 5.36 5.59
CA TYR A 430 -13.60 5.11 4.19
C TYR A 430 -12.72 4.08 3.46
N SER A 431 -12.24 3.08 4.21
CA SER A 431 -11.16 2.20 3.79
C SER A 431 -11.61 0.74 3.78
N ARG A 432 -10.87 -0.10 3.06
CA ARG A 432 -11.16 -1.51 2.89
C ARG A 432 -9.96 -2.36 3.26
N VAL A 433 -10.16 -3.30 4.19
CA VAL A 433 -9.22 -4.35 4.58
C VAL A 433 -9.81 -5.68 4.11
N SER A 434 -9.33 -6.22 2.99
CA SER A 434 -9.99 -7.36 2.35
C SER A 434 -9.09 -8.43 1.77
N GLY A 435 -9.55 -9.68 1.83
CA GLY A 435 -8.85 -10.81 1.22
C GLY A 435 -7.47 -11.12 1.82
N ASN A 436 -7.17 -10.61 3.03
CA ASN A 436 -5.90 -10.85 3.68
C ASN A 436 -5.91 -12.21 4.39
N THR A 437 -4.73 -12.84 4.45
CA THR A 437 -4.50 -14.07 5.21
C THR A 437 -3.59 -13.75 6.39
N VAL A 438 -4.12 -13.88 7.61
CA VAL A 438 -3.40 -13.64 8.86
C VAL A 438 -3.29 -14.94 9.63
N VAL A 439 -2.07 -15.41 9.85
CA VAL A 439 -1.79 -16.69 10.53
C VAL A 439 -0.79 -16.48 11.64
N TRP A 440 -1.10 -17.03 12.80
CA TRP A 440 -0.20 -17.11 13.94
C TRP A 440 0.01 -18.58 14.32
N LEU A 441 1.24 -19.06 14.23
CA LEU A 441 1.61 -20.46 14.41
C LEU A 441 2.05 -20.77 15.85
N ALA A 442 2.69 -19.83 16.55
CA ALA A 442 3.28 -20.08 17.88
C ALA A 442 3.00 -18.94 18.88
N GLY A 443 2.08 -19.17 19.83
CA GLY A 443 1.76 -18.24 20.93
C GLY A 443 0.41 -17.54 20.78
N SER A 444 0.20 -16.43 21.47
CA SER A 444 -1.02 -15.61 21.37
C SER A 444 -0.69 -14.15 21.09
N ALA A 445 -0.59 -13.78 19.82
CA ALA A 445 -0.61 -12.38 19.43
C ALA A 445 -1.99 -11.77 19.75
N PRO A 446 -2.10 -10.50 20.19
CA PRO A 446 -3.34 -9.97 20.73
C PRO A 446 -4.44 -9.83 19.68
N TYR A 447 -4.11 -9.38 18.47
CA TYR A 447 -5.09 -9.06 17.42
C TYR A 447 -4.66 -9.59 16.05
N GLY A 448 -5.58 -10.24 15.32
CA GLY A 448 -5.42 -10.56 13.91
C GLY A 448 -5.52 -9.31 13.04
N ILE A 449 -6.70 -8.70 13.04
CA ILE A 449 -6.96 -7.38 12.46
C ILE A 449 -7.49 -6.47 13.58
N ASP A 450 -6.69 -5.47 13.95
CA ASP A 450 -7.10 -4.40 14.85
C ASP A 450 -7.58 -3.21 14.03
N ALA A 451 -8.89 -2.98 14.02
CA ALA A 451 -9.54 -1.89 13.31
C ALA A 451 -10.22 -0.91 14.30
N GLY A 452 -9.75 -0.85 15.54
CA GLY A 452 -10.28 0.01 16.58
C GLY A 452 -10.29 1.49 16.17
N GLY A 453 -11.39 2.20 16.44
CA GLY A 453 -11.52 3.62 16.10
C GLY A 453 -11.67 3.93 14.61
N SER A 454 -11.88 2.92 13.75
CA SER A 454 -12.12 3.12 12.32
C SER A 454 -13.52 3.68 12.04
N ILE A 455 -13.71 4.34 10.89
CA ILE A 455 -15.03 4.82 10.46
C ILE A 455 -15.34 4.50 9.00
N HIS A 456 -16.59 4.22 8.69
CA HIS A 456 -17.07 4.08 7.30
C HIS A 456 -16.28 3.07 6.46
N GLY A 457 -15.84 1.96 7.07
CA GLY A 457 -14.92 1.02 6.44
C GLY A 457 -15.38 -0.44 6.46
N ASP A 458 -14.63 -1.25 5.74
CA ASP A 458 -14.93 -2.66 5.48
C ASP A 458 -13.77 -3.55 5.93
N VAL A 459 -14.07 -4.56 6.75
CA VAL A 459 -13.18 -5.69 7.05
C VAL A 459 -13.84 -6.95 6.49
N ILE A 460 -13.47 -7.34 5.27
CA ILE A 460 -14.25 -8.33 4.50
C ILE A 460 -13.43 -9.44 3.85
N GLY A 461 -13.94 -10.67 3.92
CA GLY A 461 -13.35 -11.81 3.20
C GLY A 461 -11.94 -12.19 3.64
N ASN A 462 -11.53 -11.85 4.86
CA ASN A 462 -10.21 -12.19 5.39
C ASN A 462 -10.20 -13.60 5.99
N PHE A 463 -9.06 -14.28 5.91
CA PHE A 463 -8.78 -15.53 6.64
C PHE A 463 -7.89 -15.23 7.83
N ILE A 464 -8.32 -15.57 9.04
CA ILE A 464 -7.62 -15.25 10.29
C ILE A 464 -7.54 -16.51 11.15
N SER A 465 -6.34 -16.92 11.56
CA SER A 465 -6.14 -18.10 12.39
C SER A 465 -5.06 -17.89 13.46
N GLY A 466 -5.38 -18.18 14.71
CA GLY A 466 -4.42 -18.23 15.83
C GLY A 466 -4.29 -17.01 16.77
N PRO A 467 -4.66 -15.76 16.43
CA PRO A 467 -4.49 -14.64 17.36
C PRO A 467 -5.49 -14.72 18.52
N GLY A 468 -5.22 -14.06 19.65
CA GLY A 468 -6.12 -13.98 20.79
C GLY A 468 -7.48 -13.41 20.42
N ILE A 469 -7.48 -12.24 19.78
CA ILE A 469 -8.66 -11.64 19.17
C ILE A 469 -8.53 -11.70 17.65
N GLY A 470 -9.53 -12.25 16.97
CA GLY A 470 -9.52 -12.34 15.50
C GLY A 470 -9.60 -10.96 14.85
N ILE A 471 -10.71 -10.25 15.10
CA ILE A 471 -10.97 -8.90 14.61
C ILE A 471 -11.43 -8.00 15.77
N ASN A 472 -10.79 -6.84 15.91
CA ASN A 472 -11.23 -5.81 16.85
C ASN A 472 -11.74 -4.58 16.07
N PRO A 473 -13.05 -4.45 15.80
CA PRO A 473 -13.61 -3.21 15.26
C PRO A 473 -14.15 -2.27 16.35
N GLY A 474 -13.73 -2.43 17.63
CA GLY A 474 -14.25 -1.64 18.76
C GLY A 474 -14.12 -0.13 18.58
N GLY A 475 -14.97 0.65 19.27
CA GLY A 475 -14.93 2.12 19.24
C GLY A 475 -15.11 2.74 17.84
N SER A 476 -15.75 2.02 16.91
CA SER A 476 -15.81 2.40 15.49
C SER A 476 -17.20 2.83 15.03
N LEU A 477 -17.27 3.65 13.97
CA LEU A 477 -18.53 4.15 13.41
C LEU A 477 -18.80 3.58 12.02
N ASN A 478 -19.98 3.00 11.80
CA ASN A 478 -20.42 2.53 10.48
C ASN A 478 -19.40 1.58 9.80
N MET A 479 -18.95 0.57 10.55
CA MET A 479 -18.04 -0.47 10.07
C MET A 479 -18.80 -1.73 9.67
N ARG A 480 -18.32 -2.41 8.63
CA ARG A 480 -18.84 -3.70 8.18
C ARG A 480 -17.78 -4.78 8.30
N VAL A 481 -18.06 -5.82 9.09
CA VAL A 481 -17.22 -7.01 9.28
C VAL A 481 -17.94 -8.20 8.65
N ILE A 482 -17.63 -8.48 7.37
CA ILE A 482 -18.46 -9.36 6.53
C ILE A 482 -17.66 -10.49 5.88
N GLY A 483 -18.18 -11.72 5.96
CA GLY A 483 -17.68 -12.83 5.15
C GLY A 483 -16.26 -13.29 5.50
N ASN A 484 -15.77 -12.96 6.70
CA ASN A 484 -14.45 -13.39 7.17
C ASN A 484 -14.50 -14.84 7.66
N ARG A 485 -13.38 -15.55 7.53
CA ARG A 485 -13.15 -16.85 8.16
C ARG A 485 -12.18 -16.68 9.31
N ILE A 486 -12.68 -16.82 10.54
CA ILE A 486 -11.92 -16.55 11.76
C ILE A 486 -11.88 -17.84 12.57
N GLN A 487 -10.69 -18.27 13.00
CA GLN A 487 -10.54 -19.52 13.73
C GLN A 487 -9.39 -19.56 14.72
N ASN A 488 -9.42 -20.54 15.61
CA ASN A 488 -8.35 -20.83 16.56
C ASN A 488 -7.96 -19.61 17.42
N CYS A 489 -8.91 -18.71 17.67
CA CYS A 489 -8.68 -17.60 18.57
C CYS A 489 -8.66 -18.07 20.03
N THR A 490 -7.80 -17.48 20.87
CA THR A 490 -7.71 -17.86 22.29
C THR A 490 -8.66 -17.07 23.19
N LEU A 491 -9.15 -15.91 22.74
CA LEU A 491 -10.09 -15.05 23.46
C LEU A 491 -11.43 -14.93 22.71
N TRP A 492 -11.50 -14.10 21.68
CA TRP A 492 -12.73 -13.82 20.94
C TRP A 492 -12.47 -13.77 19.44
N ALA A 493 -13.35 -14.36 18.63
CA ALA A 493 -13.22 -14.19 17.19
C ALA A 493 -13.44 -12.71 16.78
N ILE A 494 -14.41 -12.04 17.40
CA ILE A 494 -14.67 -10.61 17.20
C ILE A 494 -14.96 -9.93 18.54
N GLN A 495 -14.20 -8.86 18.87
CA GLN A 495 -14.41 -8.06 20.07
C GLN A 495 -14.83 -6.64 19.72
N VAL A 496 -15.94 -6.18 20.29
CA VAL A 496 -16.46 -4.82 20.09
C VAL A 496 -16.64 -4.14 21.44
N ASN A 497 -15.76 -3.20 21.77
CA ASN A 497 -15.99 -2.29 22.88
C ASN A 497 -16.75 -1.05 22.40
N ASN A 498 -17.55 -0.45 23.28
CA ASN A 498 -18.27 0.77 22.94
C ASN A 498 -17.31 1.94 22.69
N VAL A 499 -16.28 2.13 23.51
CA VAL A 499 -15.20 3.09 23.26
C VAL A 499 -13.89 2.34 23.35
N GLU A 500 -13.02 2.56 22.36
CA GLU A 500 -11.71 1.93 22.27
C GLU A 500 -10.60 2.96 22.53
N THR A 501 -9.44 2.48 22.94
CA THR A 501 -8.24 3.29 23.15
C THR A 501 -7.06 2.77 22.33
N ASP A 502 -6.10 3.64 22.06
CA ASP A 502 -4.79 3.24 21.56
C ASP A 502 -3.99 2.47 22.64
N GLY A 503 -2.79 1.99 22.27
CA GLY A 503 -1.88 1.32 23.19
C GLY A 503 -1.34 2.20 24.33
N ALA A 504 -1.57 3.51 24.29
CA ALA A 504 -1.24 4.47 25.34
C ALA A 504 -2.44 4.84 26.22
N GLY A 505 -3.62 4.28 25.97
CA GLY A 505 -4.86 4.54 26.72
C GLY A 505 -5.65 5.77 26.26
N ASN A 506 -5.27 6.42 25.15
CA ASN A 506 -6.04 7.54 24.61
C ASN A 506 -7.22 7.02 23.79
N ASN A 507 -8.43 7.53 24.05
CA ASN A 507 -9.59 7.15 23.26
C ASN A 507 -9.57 7.81 21.87
N PHE A 508 -10.11 7.11 20.87
CA PHE A 508 -10.24 7.62 19.49
C PHE A 508 -11.33 8.70 19.33
N GLY A 509 -11.97 9.13 20.42
CA GLY A 509 -13.00 10.16 20.38
C GLY A 509 -14.35 9.71 19.81
N LEU A 510 -14.56 8.40 19.68
CA LEU A 510 -15.73 7.80 19.07
C LEU A 510 -16.37 6.77 20.01
N SER A 511 -17.68 6.60 19.87
CA SER A 511 -18.41 5.46 20.41
C SER A 511 -18.91 4.56 19.29
N CYS A 512 -18.98 3.27 19.57
CA CYS A 512 -19.32 2.24 18.61
C CYS A 512 -20.77 2.42 18.19
N ASN A 513 -20.99 2.67 16.89
CA ASN A 513 -22.32 2.91 16.36
C ASN A 513 -22.46 2.45 14.90
N PHE A 514 -23.63 1.94 14.53
CA PHE A 514 -23.97 1.50 13.16
C PHE A 514 -23.07 0.36 12.62
N MET A 515 -22.71 -0.60 13.45
CA MET A 515 -21.83 -1.71 13.04
C MET A 515 -22.62 -2.89 12.46
N GLU A 516 -22.10 -3.50 11.41
CA GLU A 516 -22.59 -4.78 10.90
C GLU A 516 -21.53 -5.88 11.03
N ILE A 517 -21.90 -7.00 11.63
CA ILE A 517 -21.12 -8.24 11.68
C ILE A 517 -21.95 -9.34 11.04
N SER A 518 -21.65 -9.69 9.78
CA SER A 518 -22.49 -10.61 9.03
C SER A 518 -21.79 -11.60 8.12
N GLY A 519 -22.39 -12.78 7.93
CA GLY A 519 -21.87 -13.77 6.98
C GLY A 519 -20.51 -14.37 7.34
N ASN A 520 -20.00 -14.16 8.56
CA ASN A 520 -18.69 -14.66 8.95
C ASN A 520 -18.77 -16.15 9.31
N TRP A 521 -17.71 -16.90 9.00
CA TRP A 521 -17.47 -18.24 9.51
C TRP A 521 -16.55 -18.15 10.72
N ILE A 522 -17.01 -18.59 11.89
CA ILE A 522 -16.34 -18.39 13.17
C ILE A 522 -16.10 -19.75 13.84
N GLY A 523 -14.88 -20.25 13.80
CA GLY A 523 -14.48 -21.51 14.41
C GLY A 523 -13.75 -21.33 15.74
N PHE A 524 -14.16 -22.03 16.80
CA PHE A 524 -13.46 -21.95 18.08
C PHE A 524 -13.59 -23.24 18.90
N SER A 525 -12.56 -23.53 19.71
CA SER A 525 -12.52 -24.63 20.68
C SER A 525 -12.40 -24.16 22.13
N GLN A 526 -12.02 -22.89 22.30
CA GLN A 526 -11.85 -22.15 23.55
C GLN A 526 -12.18 -20.68 23.27
N GLY A 527 -12.38 -19.88 24.32
CA GLY A 527 -12.81 -18.48 24.15
C GLY A 527 -14.27 -18.37 23.72
N GLY A 528 -14.57 -17.45 22.80
CA GLY A 528 -15.92 -17.26 22.27
C GLY A 528 -15.97 -16.64 20.87
N GLY A 529 -17.19 -16.52 20.35
CA GLY A 529 -17.47 -16.00 19.01
C GLY A 529 -17.38 -14.48 18.96
N ILE A 530 -18.47 -13.80 19.30
CA ILE A 530 -18.58 -12.34 19.27
C ILE A 530 -18.84 -11.82 20.69
N VAL A 531 -18.17 -10.74 21.07
CA VAL A 531 -18.48 -10.02 22.31
C VAL A 531 -18.78 -8.55 22.03
N LEU A 532 -19.90 -8.05 22.57
CA LEU A 532 -20.25 -6.63 22.62
C LEU A 532 -20.14 -6.16 24.07
N ARG A 533 -19.38 -5.09 24.32
CA ARG A 533 -19.17 -4.53 25.66
C ARG A 533 -19.65 -3.10 25.78
N ASP A 534 -19.98 -2.71 27.01
CA ASP A 534 -20.15 -1.31 27.43
C ASP A 534 -21.21 -0.53 26.63
N GLY A 535 -22.21 -1.23 26.09
CA GLY A 535 -23.33 -0.60 25.42
C GLY A 535 -23.04 -0.08 24.02
N ALA A 536 -22.28 -0.83 23.20
CA ALA A 536 -22.15 -0.57 21.77
C ALA A 536 -23.52 -0.43 21.08
N GLN A 537 -23.66 0.48 20.12
CA GLN A 537 -24.96 0.95 19.65
C GLN A 537 -25.24 0.57 18.20
N ASN A 538 -26.51 0.33 17.88
CA ASN A 538 -27.02 0.00 16.55
C ASN A 538 -26.16 -1.08 15.85
N VAL A 539 -25.88 -2.17 16.56
CA VAL A 539 -25.06 -3.27 16.06
C VAL A 539 -25.95 -4.34 15.44
N ALA A 540 -25.66 -4.80 14.23
CA ALA A 540 -26.34 -5.93 13.59
C ALA A 540 -25.43 -7.16 13.53
N ILE A 541 -25.82 -8.25 14.20
CA ILE A 541 -25.15 -9.55 14.18
C ILE A 541 -26.04 -10.54 13.43
N ARG A 542 -25.71 -10.82 12.17
CA ARG A 542 -26.59 -11.62 11.32
C ARG A 542 -25.91 -12.62 10.41
N ARG A 543 -26.54 -13.79 10.24
CA ARG A 543 -26.08 -14.80 9.27
C ARG A 543 -24.65 -15.26 9.46
N ASN A 544 -24.13 -15.23 10.68
CA ASN A 544 -22.83 -15.80 11.00
C ASN A 544 -22.97 -17.30 11.28
N SER A 545 -21.99 -18.08 10.81
CA SER A 545 -21.89 -19.52 11.03
C SER A 545 -20.84 -19.78 12.09
N PHE A 546 -21.27 -20.18 13.28
CA PHE A 546 -20.40 -20.53 14.39
C PHE A 546 -20.13 -22.04 14.39
N MET A 547 -18.86 -22.42 14.53
CA MET A 547 -18.40 -23.79 14.51
C MET A 547 -17.59 -24.09 15.77
N GLY A 548 -18.21 -24.82 16.69
CA GLY A 548 -17.59 -25.27 17.93
C GLY A 548 -16.91 -26.62 17.80
N SER A 549 -15.82 -26.81 18.53
CA SER A 549 -15.20 -28.12 18.72
C SER A 549 -14.72 -28.30 20.16
N GLY A 550 -14.44 -29.54 20.57
CA GLY A 550 -13.96 -29.83 21.93
C GLY A 550 -14.99 -29.43 23.00
N THR A 551 -14.60 -28.54 23.91
CA THR A 551 -15.44 -28.06 25.02
C THR A 551 -16.23 -26.79 24.70
N ALA A 552 -16.16 -26.30 23.46
CA ALA A 552 -16.89 -25.10 23.06
C ALA A 552 -18.41 -25.33 23.15
N SER A 553 -19.11 -24.39 23.78
CA SER A 553 -20.58 -24.36 23.89
C SER A 553 -21.16 -23.28 22.97
N ILE A 554 -22.39 -23.51 22.52
CA ILE A 554 -23.19 -22.54 21.77
C ILE A 554 -23.41 -21.24 22.58
N ASP A 555 -23.40 -21.31 23.91
CA ASP A 555 -23.56 -20.14 24.78
C ASP A 555 -22.39 -19.15 24.65
N GLN A 556 -21.24 -19.60 24.13
CA GLN A 556 -20.06 -18.77 23.90
C GLN A 556 -20.07 -18.07 22.55
N CYS A 557 -21.05 -18.36 21.68
CA CYS A 557 -21.12 -17.73 20.36
C CYS A 557 -21.31 -16.21 20.43
N LEU A 558 -22.06 -15.72 21.42
CA LEU A 558 -22.33 -14.30 21.57
C LEU A 558 -22.47 -13.92 23.04
N SER A 559 -21.62 -13.00 23.49
CA SER A 559 -21.76 -12.28 24.76
C SER A 559 -22.22 -10.85 24.49
N CYS A 560 -23.46 -10.51 24.87
CA CYS A 560 -24.10 -9.26 24.46
C CYS A 560 -24.42 -8.32 25.64
N ALA A 561 -23.54 -7.35 25.91
CA ALA A 561 -23.75 -6.30 26.92
C ALA A 561 -24.21 -4.97 26.27
N THR A 562 -25.36 -5.00 25.60
CA THR A 562 -26.04 -3.82 25.04
C THR A 562 -27.53 -4.06 24.84
N ASP A 563 -28.32 -3.00 24.82
CA ASP A 563 -29.75 -2.97 24.46
C ASP A 563 -30.00 -2.65 22.97
N SER A 564 -28.96 -2.30 22.22
CA SER A 564 -29.05 -1.75 20.87
C SER A 564 -28.39 -2.69 19.87
N VAL A 565 -29.01 -3.85 19.68
CA VAL A 565 -28.51 -4.93 18.83
C VAL A 565 -29.64 -5.62 18.05
N ILE A 566 -29.35 -5.98 16.81
CA ILE A 566 -30.17 -6.89 15.99
C ILE A 566 -29.44 -8.23 15.91
N ILE A 567 -30.11 -9.32 16.28
CA ILE A 567 -29.57 -10.68 16.21
C ILE A 567 -30.51 -11.53 15.37
N ALA A 568 -30.03 -12.04 14.22
CA ALA A 568 -30.84 -12.83 13.30
C ALA A 568 -30.05 -13.73 12.34
N GLY A 569 -30.56 -14.93 12.09
CA GLY A 569 -30.12 -15.87 11.05
C GLY A 569 -28.77 -16.53 11.31
N ASN A 570 -28.26 -16.46 12.54
CA ASN A 570 -26.99 -17.09 12.91
C ASN A 570 -27.18 -18.60 13.12
N SER A 571 -26.12 -19.39 12.95
CA SER A 571 -26.16 -20.85 13.14
C SER A 571 -25.01 -21.34 14.02
N TRP A 572 -25.24 -22.44 14.73
CA TRP A 572 -24.20 -23.22 15.42
C TRP A 572 -24.12 -24.60 14.78
N ASN A 573 -22.90 -25.04 14.44
CA ASN A 573 -22.58 -26.37 13.92
C ASN A 573 -23.52 -26.89 12.80
N ASN A 574 -24.10 -25.96 12.02
CA ASN A 574 -25.13 -26.22 11.02
C ASN A 574 -26.38 -26.98 11.53
N GLU A 575 -26.65 -26.99 12.84
CA GLU A 575 -27.88 -27.59 13.34
C GLU A 575 -29.09 -26.69 13.06
N THR A 576 -30.20 -27.32 12.68
CA THR A 576 -31.40 -26.63 12.21
C THR A 576 -32.43 -26.36 13.29
N LEU A 577 -32.39 -27.10 14.40
CA LEU A 577 -33.33 -26.96 15.52
C LEU A 577 -32.72 -27.49 16.80
N TYR A 578 -32.60 -26.63 17.81
CA TYR A 578 -32.10 -27.00 19.13
C TYR A 578 -33.23 -27.44 20.03
N THR A 579 -33.03 -28.53 20.77
CA THR A 579 -33.92 -28.88 21.89
C THR A 579 -33.43 -28.19 23.15
N LEU A 580 -34.29 -27.40 23.78
CA LEU A 580 -33.96 -26.64 24.97
C LEU A 580 -35.12 -26.68 25.96
N ASN A 581 -34.87 -27.29 27.11
CA ASN A 581 -35.82 -27.42 28.21
C ASN A 581 -35.42 -26.51 29.37
N PRO A 582 -36.36 -26.16 30.28
CA PRO A 582 -36.04 -25.29 31.40
C PRO A 582 -34.95 -25.84 32.34
N VAL A 583 -34.19 -24.93 32.97
CA VAL A 583 -33.04 -25.26 33.84
C VAL A 583 -33.43 -25.79 35.23
N THR A 584 -34.65 -25.51 35.69
CA THR A 584 -35.17 -26.01 36.97
C THR A 584 -35.90 -27.34 36.79
N SER A 585 -35.93 -28.19 37.83
CA SER A 585 -36.72 -29.44 37.82
C SER A 585 -37.93 -29.32 38.75
N GLY A 586 -39.07 -29.91 38.36
CA GLY A 586 -40.32 -29.88 39.15
C GLY A 586 -41.44 -29.05 38.51
N SER A 587 -42.58 -28.95 39.21
CA SER A 587 -43.84 -28.36 38.69
C SER A 587 -44.04 -26.87 38.94
N GLY A 588 -43.09 -26.21 39.62
CA GLY A 588 -43.15 -24.77 39.90
C GLY A 588 -42.75 -23.89 38.69
N PRO A 589 -42.73 -22.56 38.84
CA PRO A 589 -42.24 -21.63 37.83
C PRO A 589 -40.85 -21.98 37.30
N GLN A 590 -40.69 -21.97 35.99
CA GLN A 590 -39.50 -22.45 35.28
C GLN A 590 -38.79 -21.32 34.52
N THR A 591 -37.46 -21.47 34.38
CA THR A 591 -36.62 -20.57 33.57
C THR A 591 -36.08 -21.29 32.35
N ILE A 592 -36.22 -20.67 31.19
CA ILE A 592 -35.54 -21.03 29.95
C ILE A 592 -34.36 -20.07 29.74
N VAL A 593 -33.16 -20.65 29.61
CA VAL A 593 -31.95 -19.93 29.20
C VAL A 593 -31.61 -20.37 27.80
N PHE A 594 -31.74 -19.49 26.81
CA PHE A 594 -31.47 -19.80 25.41
C PHE A 594 -30.15 -19.17 24.93
N PRO A 595 -29.34 -19.83 24.09
CA PRO A 595 -28.17 -19.21 23.50
C PRO A 595 -28.54 -17.99 22.66
N ASP A 596 -27.83 -16.87 22.83
CA ASP A 596 -28.18 -15.56 22.25
C ASP A 596 -28.40 -15.58 20.73
N ILE A 597 -27.69 -16.47 20.02
CA ILE A 597 -27.72 -16.56 18.55
C ILE A 597 -28.95 -17.27 17.97
N LEU A 598 -29.75 -17.99 18.77
CA LEU A 598 -30.82 -18.85 18.27
C LEU A 598 -32.08 -18.08 17.88
N ASP A 599 -32.51 -18.11 16.63
CA ASP A 599 -33.84 -17.59 16.25
C ASP A 599 -35.00 -18.52 16.61
N SER A 600 -34.70 -19.80 16.85
CA SER A 600 -35.72 -20.78 17.24
C SER A 600 -35.14 -21.95 18.04
N PHE A 601 -35.95 -22.50 18.94
CA PHE A 601 -35.68 -23.75 19.63
C PHE A 601 -36.97 -24.52 19.93
N MET A 602 -36.82 -25.77 20.36
CA MET A 602 -37.91 -26.69 20.69
C MET A 602 -37.89 -27.07 22.17
N ILE A 603 -39.06 -26.95 22.80
CA ILE A 603 -39.32 -27.36 24.17
C ILE A 603 -39.98 -28.75 24.12
N THR A 604 -39.41 -29.73 24.81
CA THR A 604 -39.87 -31.13 24.77
C THR A 604 -40.37 -31.64 26.12
N ALA A 605 -39.95 -31.05 27.23
CA ALA A 605 -40.32 -31.49 28.56
C ALA A 605 -40.28 -30.31 29.57
N PRO A 606 -41.25 -29.37 29.52
CA PRO A 606 -41.37 -28.37 30.57
C PRO A 606 -41.89 -29.06 31.85
N GLY A 607 -41.16 -28.93 32.95
CA GLY A 607 -41.58 -29.50 34.24
C GLY A 607 -42.79 -28.79 34.86
N GLY A 608 -42.99 -27.52 34.51
CA GLY A 608 -44.03 -26.61 35.00
C GLY A 608 -44.12 -25.36 34.10
N PRO A 609 -44.88 -24.32 34.51
CA PRO A 609 -45.08 -23.14 33.69
C PRO A 609 -43.79 -22.30 33.56
N ILE A 610 -43.51 -21.81 32.35
CA ILE A 610 -42.33 -21.00 32.02
C ILE A 610 -42.58 -19.55 32.44
N ALA A 611 -41.92 -19.12 33.51
CA ALA A 611 -42.01 -17.76 34.03
C ALA A 611 -40.90 -16.83 33.52
N THR A 612 -39.79 -17.40 33.02
CA THR A 612 -38.65 -16.62 32.55
C THR A 612 -38.12 -17.19 31.24
N MET A 613 -37.90 -16.32 30.25
CA MET A 613 -37.13 -16.62 29.05
C MET A 613 -36.04 -15.56 28.89
N ILE A 614 -34.79 -15.97 29.03
CA ILE A 614 -33.61 -15.08 28.98
C ILE A 614 -32.51 -15.70 28.14
N SER A 615 -31.66 -14.87 27.56
CA SER A 615 -30.48 -15.35 26.82
C SER A 615 -29.38 -15.84 27.75
N ALA A 616 -28.43 -16.62 27.23
CA ALA A 616 -27.24 -17.05 27.96
C ALA A 616 -26.44 -15.86 28.50
N SER A 617 -26.28 -14.79 27.71
CA SER A 617 -25.65 -13.54 28.15
C SER A 617 -26.40 -12.91 29.32
N GLN A 618 -27.73 -12.85 29.25
CA GLN A 618 -28.57 -12.29 30.33
C GLN A 618 -28.45 -13.12 31.61
N SER A 619 -28.43 -14.45 31.48
CA SER A 619 -28.23 -15.36 32.62
C SER A 619 -26.85 -15.20 33.24
N ALA A 620 -25.80 -15.05 32.44
CA ALA A 620 -24.43 -14.87 32.93
C ALA A 620 -24.22 -13.55 33.68
N MET A 621 -24.99 -12.51 33.34
CA MET A 621 -24.95 -11.18 33.96
C MET A 621 -26.10 -10.94 34.97
N ALA A 622 -26.82 -11.99 35.37
CA ALA A 622 -27.99 -11.83 36.23
C ALA A 622 -27.61 -11.18 37.57
N GLY A 623 -28.30 -10.09 37.92
CA GLY A 623 -28.04 -9.33 39.15
C GLY A 623 -26.80 -8.44 39.13
N THR A 624 -26.04 -8.39 38.02
CA THR A 624 -24.86 -7.53 37.85
C THR A 624 -25.17 -6.40 36.84
N ILE A 625 -24.39 -5.32 36.86
CA ILE A 625 -24.49 -4.28 35.82
C ILE A 625 -23.90 -4.83 34.52
N GLY A 626 -24.70 -4.84 33.46
CA GLY A 626 -24.26 -5.29 32.14
C GLY A 626 -23.53 -4.20 31.37
N PHE A 627 -24.08 -3.00 31.34
CA PHE A 627 -23.47 -1.82 30.71
C PHE A 627 -24.03 -0.51 31.29
N VAL A 628 -23.37 0.61 30.94
CA VAL A 628 -23.82 1.97 31.27
C VAL A 628 -24.00 2.77 29.98
N ARG A 629 -25.22 3.27 29.74
CA ARG A 629 -25.55 4.11 28.59
C ARG A 629 -25.46 5.58 28.95
N VAL A 630 -24.62 6.31 28.22
CA VAL A 630 -24.63 7.78 28.25
C VAL A 630 -25.88 8.28 27.53
N LEU A 631 -26.67 9.10 28.21
CA LEU A 631 -27.88 9.74 27.67
C LEU A 631 -27.59 11.17 27.22
N ASN A 632 -26.73 11.88 27.96
CA ASN A 632 -26.18 13.17 27.59
C ASN A 632 -24.70 13.21 28.02
N GLY A 633 -23.80 13.58 27.12
CA GLY A 633 -22.37 13.66 27.40
C GLY A 633 -21.96 14.88 28.22
N GLY A 634 -22.84 15.88 28.33
CA GLY A 634 -22.53 17.15 29.00
C GLY A 634 -21.47 17.97 28.29
N ALA A 635 -20.87 18.93 29.01
CA ALA A 635 -19.82 19.81 28.49
C ALA A 635 -18.79 20.18 29.57
N ASN A 636 -17.61 20.62 29.11
CA ASN A 636 -16.48 21.09 29.92
C ASN A 636 -15.87 20.08 30.90
N TYR A 637 -16.05 18.78 30.68
CA TYR A 637 -15.36 17.75 31.47
C TYR A 637 -13.89 17.63 31.04
N THR A 638 -12.98 17.68 32.00
CA THR A 638 -11.61 17.17 31.87
C THR A 638 -11.38 15.94 32.76
N ASN A 639 -12.21 15.78 33.80
CA ASN A 639 -12.25 14.60 34.65
C ASN A 639 -13.70 14.28 35.06
N ALA A 640 -14.06 13.00 35.09
CA ALA A 640 -15.37 12.56 35.54
C ALA A 640 -15.29 11.26 36.35
N THR A 641 -16.05 11.20 37.43
CA THR A 641 -16.25 9.99 38.23
C THR A 641 -17.66 9.46 38.01
N VAL A 642 -17.77 8.13 37.87
CA VAL A 642 -19.04 7.43 37.68
C VAL A 642 -19.39 6.68 38.96
N SER A 643 -20.54 7.00 39.55
CA SER A 643 -21.09 6.27 40.70
C SER A 643 -22.38 5.56 40.30
N ILE A 644 -22.44 4.25 40.52
CA ILE A 644 -23.61 3.41 40.22
C ILE A 644 -24.38 3.19 41.53
N GLY A 645 -25.62 3.68 41.58
CA GLY A 645 -26.49 3.57 42.75
C GLY A 645 -27.21 2.22 42.85
N GLY A 646 -28.38 2.21 43.50
CA GLY A 646 -29.21 1.02 43.67
C GLY A 646 -28.85 0.17 44.90
N SER A 647 -29.48 -1.00 45.02
CA SER A 647 -29.31 -1.92 46.16
C SER A 647 -28.07 -2.82 46.08
N GLY A 648 -27.41 -2.86 44.91
CA GLY A 648 -26.23 -3.70 44.68
C GLY A 648 -24.94 -3.08 45.18
N SER A 649 -23.84 -3.84 45.06
CA SER A 649 -22.51 -3.39 45.48
C SER A 649 -21.41 -3.90 44.54
N GLY A 650 -20.27 -3.20 44.55
CA GLY A 650 -19.05 -3.62 43.85
C GLY A 650 -18.97 -3.29 42.37
N ALA A 651 -19.96 -2.61 41.78
CA ALA A 651 -19.86 -2.13 40.41
C ALA A 651 -18.99 -0.87 40.34
N THR A 652 -18.04 -0.85 39.40
CA THR A 652 -17.14 0.27 39.14
C THR A 652 -17.02 0.53 37.64
N ALA A 653 -16.85 1.79 37.26
CA ALA A 653 -16.79 2.19 35.87
C ALA A 653 -15.85 3.39 35.67
N ILE A 654 -15.38 3.56 34.44
CA ILE A 654 -14.58 4.70 33.99
C ILE A 654 -15.34 5.47 32.89
N ALA A 655 -15.28 6.80 32.91
CA ALA A 655 -15.84 7.65 31.88
C ALA A 655 -14.78 7.96 30.82
N TYR A 656 -15.12 7.79 29.54
CA TYR A 656 -14.31 8.25 28.43
C TYR A 656 -14.73 9.66 28.03
N ILE A 657 -13.77 10.59 28.03
CA ILE A 657 -14.00 12.00 27.75
C ILE A 657 -13.31 12.37 26.44
N ARG A 658 -14.01 13.14 25.60
CA ARG A 658 -13.46 13.76 24.39
C ARG A 658 -14.07 15.14 24.20
N ASN A 659 -13.23 16.14 23.89
CA ASN A 659 -13.67 17.51 23.60
C ASN A 659 -14.64 18.10 24.66
N GLY A 660 -14.41 17.80 25.94
CA GLY A 660 -15.23 18.30 27.04
C GLY A 660 -16.52 17.49 27.31
N ALA A 661 -16.82 16.44 26.56
CA ALA A 661 -18.02 15.62 26.74
C ALA A 661 -17.66 14.16 27.06
N ILE A 662 -18.51 13.49 27.84
CA ILE A 662 -18.42 12.04 28.06
C ILE A 662 -19.03 11.33 26.84
N ILE A 663 -18.22 10.51 26.17
CA ILE A 663 -18.61 9.79 24.95
C ILE A 663 -18.99 8.33 25.19
N GLY A 664 -18.60 7.77 26.35
CA GLY A 664 -18.93 6.41 26.76
C GLY A 664 -18.48 6.14 28.18
N ILE A 665 -18.97 5.05 28.76
CA ILE A 665 -18.61 4.58 30.10
C ILE A 665 -18.31 3.09 30.01
N ALA A 666 -17.11 2.68 30.41
CA ALA A 666 -16.74 1.26 30.47
C ALA A 666 -16.78 0.73 31.90
N LEU A 667 -17.32 -0.46 32.07
CA LEU A 667 -17.29 -1.15 33.36
C LEU A 667 -15.91 -1.73 33.62
N THR A 668 -15.37 -1.47 34.81
CA THR A 668 -14.17 -2.16 35.32
C THR A 668 -14.53 -3.29 36.28
N ALA A 669 -15.73 -3.24 36.87
CA ALA A 669 -16.35 -4.35 37.59
C ALA A 669 -17.88 -4.26 37.47
N SER A 670 -18.54 -5.38 37.22
CA SER A 670 -20.01 -5.43 37.07
C SER A 670 -20.78 -5.42 38.40
N GLY A 671 -20.09 -5.73 39.51
CA GLY A 671 -20.70 -5.85 40.84
C GLY A 671 -21.76 -6.94 40.94
N SER A 672 -22.59 -6.91 41.99
CA SER A 672 -23.67 -7.88 42.22
C SER A 672 -24.83 -7.31 43.05
N GLY A 673 -26.01 -7.93 42.97
CA GLY A 673 -27.19 -7.58 43.78
C GLY A 673 -27.97 -6.35 43.30
N TYR A 674 -27.81 -5.94 42.04
CA TYR A 674 -28.41 -4.70 41.51
C TYR A 674 -29.88 -4.83 41.07
N GLY A 675 -30.44 -6.04 41.06
CA GLY A 675 -31.87 -6.27 40.81
C GLY A 675 -32.14 -7.29 39.69
N ALA A 676 -33.34 -7.19 39.11
CA ALA A 676 -33.77 -8.06 38.02
C ALA A 676 -33.16 -7.64 36.67
N ILE A 677 -33.09 -8.59 35.73
CA ILE A 677 -32.62 -8.36 34.36
C ILE A 677 -33.42 -7.22 33.71
N GLY A 678 -32.72 -6.31 33.04
CA GLY A 678 -33.29 -5.14 32.39
C GLY A 678 -33.63 -3.97 33.32
N ALA A 679 -33.42 -4.10 34.64
CA ALA A 679 -33.68 -3.01 35.57
C ALA A 679 -32.73 -1.83 35.33
N SER A 680 -33.30 -0.62 35.29
CA SER A 680 -32.54 0.62 35.23
C SER A 680 -32.04 1.02 36.61
N VAL A 681 -30.73 1.24 36.71
CA VAL A 681 -30.05 1.69 37.93
C VAL A 681 -29.55 3.10 37.70
N ALA A 682 -29.84 3.99 38.66
CA ALA A 682 -29.43 5.38 38.59
C ALA A 682 -27.89 5.49 38.60
N VAL A 683 -27.35 6.34 37.72
CA VAL A 683 -25.93 6.67 37.65
C VAL A 683 -25.76 8.15 37.98
N THR A 684 -24.84 8.44 38.88
CA THR A 684 -24.41 9.81 39.18
C THR A 684 -23.06 10.06 38.55
N ILE A 685 -22.97 11.11 37.74
CA ILE A 685 -21.72 11.60 37.15
C ILE A 685 -21.32 12.85 37.91
N SER A 686 -20.12 12.85 38.48
CA SER A 686 -19.50 14.01 39.11
C SER A 686 -18.18 14.34 38.42
N GLY A 687 -17.71 15.58 38.53
CA GLY A 687 -16.51 16.04 37.83
C GLY A 687 -16.45 17.57 37.78
N ASP A 688 -15.62 18.08 36.88
CA ASP A 688 -15.46 19.53 36.63
C ASP A 688 -16.39 20.08 35.54
N GLY A 689 -16.99 19.20 34.73
CA GLY A 689 -18.00 19.55 33.74
C GLY A 689 -19.44 19.55 34.28
N THR A 690 -20.39 19.82 33.38
CA THR A 690 -21.83 19.88 33.72
C THR A 690 -22.72 19.21 32.67
N GLY A 691 -23.92 18.81 33.07
CA GLY A 691 -24.98 18.37 32.16
C GLY A 691 -24.90 16.92 31.67
N ALA A 692 -23.89 16.15 32.10
CA ALA A 692 -23.82 14.74 31.74
C ALA A 692 -24.85 13.90 32.50
N SER A 693 -25.43 12.91 31.82
CA SER A 693 -26.34 11.93 32.42
C SER A 693 -26.16 10.56 31.78
N ALA A 694 -26.35 9.51 32.58
CA ALA A 694 -26.25 8.13 32.15
C ALA A 694 -27.21 7.24 32.93
N VAL A 695 -27.44 6.04 32.44
CA VAL A 695 -28.21 4.99 33.12
C VAL A 695 -27.45 3.67 33.03
N ALA A 696 -27.39 2.95 34.14
CA ALA A 696 -26.84 1.59 34.18
C ALA A 696 -27.98 0.59 34.01
N THR A 697 -27.73 -0.53 33.35
CA THR A 697 -28.73 -1.59 33.18
C THR A 697 -28.22 -2.90 33.78
N VAL A 698 -29.06 -3.56 34.56
CA VAL A 698 -28.77 -4.89 35.14
C VAL A 698 -28.91 -5.94 34.05
N ALA A 699 -27.80 -6.59 33.67
CA ALA A 699 -27.68 -7.34 32.43
C ALA A 699 -28.19 -6.53 31.20
N ALA A 700 -28.28 -7.16 30.03
CA ALA A 700 -28.98 -6.57 28.88
C ALA A 700 -30.50 -6.82 28.99
N PRO A 701 -31.37 -5.85 28.63
CA PRO A 701 -32.80 -6.12 28.47
C PRO A 701 -33.03 -6.99 27.22
N VAL A 702 -34.25 -7.53 27.05
CA VAL A 702 -34.62 -8.16 25.77
C VAL A 702 -34.53 -7.10 24.66
N PRO A 703 -33.70 -7.30 23.61
CA PRO A 703 -33.56 -6.31 22.55
C PRO A 703 -34.89 -6.05 21.84
N ASN A 704 -35.14 -4.80 21.45
CA ASN A 704 -36.33 -4.46 20.67
C ASN A 704 -36.33 -5.20 19.34
N ASP A 705 -37.51 -5.65 18.91
CA ASP A 705 -37.74 -6.43 17.69
C ASP A 705 -36.98 -7.76 17.62
N ARG A 706 -36.42 -8.22 18.73
CA ARG A 706 -35.83 -9.56 18.83
C ARG A 706 -36.90 -10.61 18.56
N ARG A 707 -36.72 -11.42 17.50
CA ARG A 707 -37.65 -12.50 17.17
C ARG A 707 -37.16 -13.83 17.68
N LEU A 708 -37.99 -14.55 18.41
CA LEU A 708 -37.67 -15.86 18.95
C LEU A 708 -38.85 -16.80 18.78
N ARG A 709 -38.68 -17.87 18.02
CA ARG A 709 -39.72 -18.90 17.85
C ARG A 709 -39.49 -20.05 18.82
N THR A 710 -40.48 -20.33 19.66
CA THR A 710 -40.48 -21.51 20.53
C THR A 710 -41.44 -22.55 19.99
N ARG A 711 -40.91 -23.72 19.62
CA ARG A 711 -41.71 -24.89 19.23
C ARG A 711 -42.04 -25.70 20.46
N CYS A 712 -43.32 -25.89 20.75
CA CYS A 712 -43.78 -26.63 21.91
C CYS A 712 -44.14 -28.05 21.47
N ASN A 713 -43.23 -29.01 21.63
CA ASN A 713 -43.50 -30.42 21.25
C ASN A 713 -44.50 -31.09 22.20
N THR A 714 -44.64 -30.54 23.40
CA THR A 714 -45.67 -30.88 24.38
C THR A 714 -46.41 -29.60 24.78
N GLU A 715 -47.60 -29.75 25.37
CA GLU A 715 -48.31 -28.62 25.94
C GLU A 715 -47.39 -27.85 26.88
N THR A 716 -47.32 -26.54 26.68
CA THR A 716 -46.38 -25.66 27.36
C THR A 716 -47.13 -24.41 27.82
N VAL A 717 -47.05 -24.10 29.11
CA VAL A 717 -47.65 -22.90 29.70
C VAL A 717 -46.57 -21.84 29.88
N PHE A 718 -46.81 -20.63 29.38
CA PHE A 718 -46.00 -19.45 29.62
C PHE A 718 -46.72 -18.54 30.60
N THR A 719 -46.13 -18.32 31.78
CA THR A 719 -46.70 -17.44 32.81
C THR A 719 -46.64 -16.00 32.35
N ARG A 720 -47.74 -15.28 32.50
CA ARG A 720 -47.81 -13.84 32.23
C ARG A 720 -47.54 -13.03 33.50
N VAL A 721 -48.41 -13.14 34.51
CA VAL A 721 -48.30 -12.33 35.73
C VAL A 721 -47.17 -12.88 36.61
N GLY A 722 -46.23 -12.02 36.99
CA GLY A 722 -45.04 -12.42 37.77
C GLY A 722 -43.88 -12.96 36.93
N SER A 723 -44.01 -12.98 35.60
CA SER A 723 -42.89 -13.29 34.71
C SER A 723 -41.84 -12.17 34.68
N SER A 724 -40.59 -12.55 34.49
CA SER A 724 -39.47 -11.63 34.34
C SER A 724 -38.42 -12.24 33.41
N PRO A 725 -38.11 -11.65 32.24
CA PRO A 725 -38.80 -10.52 31.61
C PRO A 725 -40.30 -10.76 31.44
N PHE A 726 -41.09 -9.68 31.44
CA PHE A 726 -42.53 -9.80 31.34
C PHE A 726 -42.94 -10.43 30.00
N GLN A 727 -43.86 -11.39 30.03
CA GLN A 727 -44.33 -12.16 28.88
C GLN A 727 -45.76 -11.77 28.52
N GLU A 728 -45.92 -10.70 27.74
CA GLU A 728 -47.22 -10.17 27.30
C GLU A 728 -47.83 -11.01 26.16
N ASN A 729 -49.15 -11.16 26.16
CA ASN A 729 -49.88 -11.89 25.12
C ASN A 729 -51.34 -11.41 25.01
N TRP A 730 -52.01 -11.73 23.89
CA TRP A 730 -53.38 -11.24 23.61
C TRP A 730 -54.47 -11.86 24.49
N THR A 731 -54.19 -12.93 25.23
CA THR A 731 -55.17 -13.55 26.12
C THR A 731 -55.31 -12.81 27.44
N LEU A 732 -54.32 -11.99 27.82
CA LEU A 732 -54.19 -11.33 29.14
C LEU A 732 -54.05 -12.29 30.34
N PHE A 733 -54.00 -13.59 30.09
CA PHE A 733 -53.74 -14.67 31.06
C PHE A 733 -52.44 -15.40 30.71
N ASP A 734 -52.12 -16.45 31.47
CA ASP A 734 -51.04 -17.39 31.12
C ASP A 734 -51.33 -18.02 29.75
N LEU A 735 -50.32 -18.04 28.89
CA LEU A 735 -50.45 -18.54 27.53
C LEU A 735 -50.18 -20.04 27.51
N THR A 736 -51.22 -20.85 27.31
CA THR A 736 -51.09 -22.29 27.08
C THR A 736 -50.94 -22.55 25.58
N VAL A 737 -49.77 -23.04 25.18
CA VAL A 737 -49.47 -23.44 23.80
C VAL A 737 -49.66 -24.95 23.70
N PRO A 738 -50.57 -25.44 22.84
CA PRO A 738 -50.78 -26.88 22.65
C PRO A 738 -49.51 -27.59 22.19
N ALA A 739 -49.46 -28.91 22.40
CA ALA A 739 -48.42 -29.75 21.82
C ALA A 739 -48.36 -29.61 20.28
N ASN A 740 -47.16 -29.74 19.73
CA ASN A 740 -46.84 -29.61 18.31
C ASN A 740 -47.22 -28.25 17.70
N SER A 741 -47.17 -27.18 18.50
CA SER A 741 -47.48 -25.81 18.05
C SER A 741 -46.31 -24.86 18.31
N ASP A 742 -46.26 -23.79 17.52
CA ASP A 742 -45.24 -22.75 17.62
C ASP A 742 -45.85 -21.46 18.18
N VAL A 743 -45.06 -20.72 18.95
CA VAL A 743 -45.32 -19.31 19.24
C VAL A 743 -44.09 -18.49 18.86
N GLU A 744 -44.32 -17.37 18.17
CA GLU A 744 -43.28 -16.40 17.84
C GLU A 744 -43.33 -15.28 18.87
N TRP A 745 -42.19 -14.99 19.49
CA TRP A 745 -42.04 -13.91 20.44
C TRP A 745 -41.30 -12.75 19.80
N THR A 746 -41.77 -11.54 20.05
CA THR A 746 -41.10 -10.30 19.64
C THR A 746 -40.70 -9.51 20.89
N GLY A 747 -39.44 -9.12 20.99
CA GLY A 747 -38.94 -8.23 22.02
C GLY A 747 -39.57 -6.84 21.90
N THR A 748 -40.10 -6.31 22.99
CA THR A 748 -40.71 -4.97 23.04
C THR A 748 -40.44 -4.34 24.40
N TRP A 749 -39.64 -3.27 24.42
CA TRP A 749 -39.27 -2.50 25.63
C TRP A 749 -38.77 -3.39 26.78
N GLY A 750 -37.84 -4.31 26.47
CA GLY A 750 -37.26 -5.22 27.46
C GLY A 750 -38.17 -6.37 27.89
N SER A 751 -39.38 -6.48 27.32
CA SER A 751 -40.34 -7.55 27.56
C SER A 751 -40.50 -8.44 26.32
N TRP A 752 -41.10 -9.62 26.49
CA TRP A 752 -41.52 -10.47 25.40
C TRP A 752 -42.99 -10.23 25.07
N ARG A 753 -43.32 -10.18 23.78
CA ARG A 753 -44.70 -10.15 23.29
C ARG A 753 -44.94 -11.36 22.39
N ALA A 754 -45.88 -12.21 22.78
CA ALA A 754 -46.31 -13.31 21.93
C ALA A 754 -47.03 -12.75 20.69
N GLY A 755 -46.56 -13.13 19.52
CA GLY A 755 -47.24 -12.96 18.25
C GLY A 755 -48.44 -13.89 18.18
N VAL A 756 -49.51 -13.44 17.52
CA VAL A 756 -50.74 -14.21 17.34
C VAL A 756 -50.37 -15.59 16.78
N VAL A 757 -50.74 -16.66 17.49
CA VAL A 757 -50.54 -18.02 16.95
C VAL A 757 -51.27 -18.07 15.60
N PRO A 758 -50.60 -18.35 14.48
CA PRO A 758 -51.30 -18.64 13.23
C PRO A 758 -51.95 -20.01 13.38
N LEU A 759 -53.03 -20.09 14.15
CA LEU A 759 -53.96 -21.20 14.07
C LEU A 759 -54.75 -20.97 12.79
N GLY A 760 -54.56 -21.84 11.80
CA GLY A 760 -55.57 -22.02 10.75
C GLY A 760 -56.94 -22.10 11.44
N GLY A 761 -57.83 -21.17 11.08
CA GLY A 761 -58.86 -20.67 11.98
C GLY A 761 -59.72 -21.73 12.65
N TYR A 762 -59.67 -21.77 13.98
CA TYR A 762 -60.73 -22.31 14.83
C TYR A 762 -60.72 -21.53 16.14
N LEU A 763 -61.89 -21.01 16.54
CA LEU A 763 -62.14 -20.65 17.93
C LEU A 763 -62.27 -21.97 18.70
N GLY A 764 -61.34 -22.28 19.59
CA GLY A 764 -61.33 -23.51 20.39
C GLY A 764 -62.19 -23.41 21.65
N PHE A 765 -62.85 -24.52 22.02
CA PHE A 765 -63.80 -24.66 23.13
C PHE A 765 -63.10 -24.98 24.47
N PRO A 766 -63.69 -24.65 25.63
CA PRO A 766 -63.18 -25.02 26.97
C PRO A 766 -63.48 -26.49 27.36
N GLY A 767 -63.47 -27.41 26.40
CA GLY A 767 -63.66 -28.85 26.65
C GLY A 767 -65.10 -29.33 26.94
N ASP A 768 -66.04 -28.40 27.16
CA ASP A 768 -67.48 -28.68 27.30
C ASP A 768 -68.28 -28.51 26.00
N GLY A 769 -67.60 -28.10 24.92
CA GLY A 769 -68.21 -27.83 23.61
C GLY A 769 -68.91 -26.48 23.48
N SER A 770 -68.81 -25.58 24.47
CA SER A 770 -69.45 -24.26 24.45
C SER A 770 -68.51 -23.13 23.99
N MET A 771 -69.01 -22.20 23.19
CA MET A 771 -68.25 -21.01 22.76
C MET A 771 -69.14 -19.77 22.92
N THR A 772 -68.64 -18.77 23.65
CA THR A 772 -69.31 -17.48 23.78
C THR A 772 -68.56 -16.43 22.97
N ILE A 773 -69.23 -15.84 21.97
CA ILE A 773 -68.75 -14.65 21.26
C ILE A 773 -69.54 -13.46 21.81
N GLY A 774 -68.89 -12.65 22.64
CA GLY A 774 -69.48 -11.45 23.25
C GLY A 774 -68.78 -10.18 22.76
N SER A 775 -69.53 -9.11 22.65
CA SER A 775 -69.01 -7.77 22.42
C SER A 775 -68.99 -6.99 23.73
N VAL A 776 -67.87 -6.31 24.04
CA VAL A 776 -67.74 -5.45 25.23
C VAL A 776 -68.12 -4.02 24.87
N ASN A 777 -68.73 -3.29 25.82
CA ASN A 777 -69.12 -1.88 25.68
C ASN A 777 -70.14 -1.58 24.56
N ASN A 778 -71.19 -2.40 24.44
CA ASN A 778 -72.29 -2.21 23.47
C ASN A 778 -71.86 -2.26 21.98
N GLY A 779 -70.74 -2.89 21.62
CA GLY A 779 -70.36 -3.03 20.21
C GLY A 779 -71.23 -4.07 19.47
N ASP A 780 -71.38 -3.94 18.15
CA ASP A 780 -72.06 -4.94 17.33
C ASP A 780 -71.15 -6.14 17.00
N LEU A 781 -71.72 -7.35 16.96
CA LEU A 781 -71.10 -8.48 16.26
C LEU A 781 -71.60 -8.47 14.80
N ARG A 782 -70.71 -8.20 13.84
CA ARG A 782 -71.04 -8.21 12.41
C ARG A 782 -70.48 -9.45 11.73
N LEU A 783 -71.36 -10.26 11.16
CA LEU A 783 -71.02 -11.38 10.27
C LEU A 783 -71.33 -10.91 8.83
N HIS A 784 -70.29 -10.66 8.04
CA HIS A 784 -70.40 -10.10 6.70
C HIS A 784 -69.82 -11.07 5.65
N PRO A 785 -70.56 -12.12 5.27
CA PRO A 785 -70.15 -12.96 4.16
C PRO A 785 -70.08 -12.13 2.86
N ASN A 786 -69.03 -12.31 2.06
CA ASN A 786 -68.86 -11.59 0.81
C ASN A 786 -69.79 -12.18 -0.27
N GLY A 787 -70.58 -11.36 -0.94
CA GLY A 787 -71.54 -11.80 -1.98
C GLY A 787 -72.78 -12.48 -1.42
N SER A 788 -73.27 -13.53 -2.07
CA SER A 788 -74.47 -14.30 -1.68
C SER A 788 -74.23 -15.31 -0.54
N GLY A 789 -73.16 -15.12 0.25
CA GLY A 789 -72.83 -16.04 1.33
C GLY A 789 -73.83 -15.95 2.49
N VAL A 790 -73.88 -17.01 3.29
CA VAL A 790 -74.88 -17.21 4.35
C VAL A 790 -74.20 -17.63 5.65
N LEU A 791 -74.87 -17.40 6.77
CA LEU A 791 -74.47 -18.02 8.03
C LEU A 791 -74.99 -19.45 8.03
N ARG A 792 -74.10 -20.45 8.13
CA ARG A 792 -74.50 -21.87 8.21
C ARG A 792 -74.26 -22.42 9.61
N ILE A 793 -75.29 -23.08 10.16
CA ILE A 793 -75.28 -23.74 11.47
C ILE A 793 -75.38 -25.24 11.21
N THR A 794 -74.37 -26.02 11.63
CA THR A 794 -74.27 -27.47 11.37
C THR A 794 -73.99 -28.23 12.66
N SER A 795 -74.17 -29.55 12.60
CA SER A 795 -73.64 -30.50 13.59
C SER A 795 -73.14 -31.75 12.86
N ASP A 796 -72.34 -32.57 13.53
CA ASP A 796 -71.88 -33.84 12.94
C ASP A 796 -73.04 -34.78 12.59
N ALA A 797 -74.16 -34.66 13.31
CA ALA A 797 -75.39 -35.41 13.05
C ALA A 797 -76.24 -34.81 11.90
N ALA A 798 -75.96 -33.56 11.49
CA ALA A 798 -76.67 -32.85 10.43
C ALA A 798 -75.67 -31.99 9.61
N PRO A 799 -74.85 -32.62 8.76
CA PRO A 799 -73.73 -31.96 8.08
C PRO A 799 -74.17 -30.93 7.03
N GLU A 800 -75.38 -31.05 6.50
CA GLU A 800 -75.96 -30.05 5.60
C GLU A 800 -76.39 -28.78 6.35
N GLY A 801 -76.74 -28.92 7.63
CA GLY A 801 -77.11 -27.84 8.54
C GLY A 801 -78.33 -27.03 8.11
N VAL A 802 -78.48 -25.87 8.72
CA VAL A 802 -79.41 -24.82 8.31
C VAL A 802 -78.65 -23.56 7.98
N ILE A 803 -79.24 -22.71 7.15
CA ILE A 803 -78.66 -21.40 6.85
C ILE A 803 -79.56 -20.29 7.39
N SER A 804 -78.95 -19.23 7.88
CA SER A 804 -79.59 -17.94 8.11
C SER A 804 -79.07 -16.96 7.05
N ALA A 805 -79.98 -16.43 6.26
CA ALA A 805 -79.67 -15.59 5.12
C ALA A 805 -80.46 -14.27 5.18
N ILE A 806 -79.94 -13.25 4.49
CA ILE A 806 -80.60 -11.97 4.32
C ILE A 806 -80.59 -11.59 2.83
N GLY A 807 -81.63 -10.90 2.36
CA GLY A 807 -81.68 -10.40 0.99
C GLY A 807 -82.96 -9.60 0.73
N THR A 808 -83.29 -9.31 -0.53
CA THR A 808 -84.45 -8.50 -0.91
C THR A 808 -85.48 -9.31 -1.70
N GLY A 809 -86.76 -9.19 -1.34
CA GLY A 809 -87.87 -9.94 -1.94
C GLY A 809 -88.14 -11.31 -1.31
N SER A 810 -89.11 -12.03 -1.88
CA SER A 810 -89.48 -13.38 -1.42
C SER A 810 -88.36 -14.38 -1.72
N PRO A 811 -87.95 -15.23 -0.75
CA PRO A 811 -87.00 -16.30 -1.01
C PRO A 811 -87.61 -17.47 -1.80
N ALA A 812 -88.94 -17.58 -1.89
CA ALA A 812 -89.62 -18.66 -2.59
C ALA A 812 -89.36 -18.60 -4.11
N GLY A 813 -88.83 -19.70 -4.66
CA GLY A 813 -88.42 -19.80 -6.06
C GLY A 813 -87.04 -19.20 -6.38
N VAL A 814 -86.38 -18.57 -5.40
CA VAL A 814 -85.10 -17.87 -5.58
C VAL A 814 -83.96 -18.47 -4.75
N VAL A 815 -84.19 -18.74 -3.47
CA VAL A 815 -83.13 -19.16 -2.53
C VAL A 815 -83.26 -20.64 -2.20
N SER A 816 -82.27 -21.45 -2.55
CA SER A 816 -82.20 -22.86 -2.16
C SER A 816 -81.58 -23.01 -0.76
N ALA A 817 -82.18 -23.84 0.09
CA ALA A 817 -81.76 -24.02 1.48
C ALA A 817 -82.34 -25.31 2.08
N PRO A 818 -81.67 -25.98 3.03
CA PRO A 818 -82.27 -27.10 3.77
C PRO A 818 -83.47 -26.68 4.64
N PRO A 819 -84.45 -27.57 4.89
CA PRO A 819 -85.51 -27.33 5.86
C PRO A 819 -84.97 -26.93 7.24
N GLY A 820 -85.62 -25.96 7.89
CA GLY A 820 -85.18 -25.33 9.13
C GLY A 820 -84.38 -24.04 8.94
N SER A 821 -83.96 -23.73 7.71
CA SER A 821 -83.27 -22.46 7.38
C SER A 821 -84.20 -21.25 7.49
N ASP A 822 -83.62 -20.08 7.74
CA ASP A 822 -84.33 -18.81 7.82
C ASP A 822 -83.82 -17.75 6.83
N TYR A 823 -84.72 -16.87 6.41
CA TYR A 823 -84.41 -15.76 5.50
C TYR A 823 -85.09 -14.47 5.94
N ARG A 824 -84.31 -13.39 6.04
CA ARG A 824 -84.81 -12.04 6.34
C ARG A 824 -84.89 -11.21 5.06
N ASN A 825 -86.12 -10.84 4.68
CA ASN A 825 -86.39 -9.97 3.55
C ASN A 825 -86.24 -8.49 3.96
N LEU A 826 -85.16 -7.87 3.52
CA LEU A 826 -84.82 -6.47 3.79
C LEU A 826 -85.70 -5.46 3.02
N ALA A 827 -86.46 -5.90 2.01
CA ALA A 827 -87.46 -5.05 1.34
C ALA A 827 -88.74 -4.86 2.17
N GLY A 828 -88.93 -5.69 3.22
CA GLY A 828 -90.12 -5.68 4.07
C GLY A 828 -91.40 -6.16 3.38
N GLY A 829 -92.48 -6.22 4.15
CA GLY A 829 -93.83 -6.59 3.70
C GLY A 829 -94.69 -7.12 4.85
N VAL A 830 -95.99 -6.80 4.86
CA VAL A 830 -96.91 -7.30 5.90
C VAL A 830 -96.99 -8.83 5.81
N GLY A 831 -96.50 -9.53 6.84
CA GLY A 831 -96.49 -10.99 6.87
C GLY A 831 -95.42 -11.65 6.00
N ALA A 832 -94.41 -10.90 5.51
CA ALA A 832 -93.43 -11.38 4.52
C ALA A 832 -91.98 -10.90 4.75
N THR A 833 -91.66 -10.47 5.96
CA THR A 833 -90.34 -9.98 6.37
C THR A 833 -89.44 -11.12 6.86
N TYR A 834 -90.00 -12.15 7.48
CA TYR A 834 -89.26 -13.33 7.96
C TYR A 834 -89.83 -14.62 7.38
N TRP A 835 -88.95 -15.47 6.85
CA TRP A 835 -89.32 -16.72 6.19
C TRP A 835 -88.59 -17.89 6.81
N ILE A 836 -89.29 -19.03 6.92
CA ILE A 836 -88.73 -20.30 7.36
C ILE A 836 -88.88 -21.33 6.25
N LYS A 837 -87.81 -22.07 5.99
CA LYS A 837 -87.82 -23.21 5.08
C LYS A 837 -88.47 -24.40 5.78
N GLN A 838 -89.62 -24.86 5.31
CA GLN A 838 -90.31 -25.98 5.95
C GLN A 838 -90.04 -27.32 5.28
N THR A 839 -89.86 -27.33 3.95
CA THR A 839 -89.71 -28.56 3.16
C THR A 839 -88.84 -28.32 1.93
N GLY A 840 -88.23 -29.40 1.41
CA GLY A 840 -87.36 -29.37 0.22
C GLY A 840 -86.02 -28.67 0.44
N THR A 841 -85.04 -28.97 -0.40
CA THR A 841 -83.70 -28.34 -0.39
C THR A 841 -83.49 -27.36 -1.56
N ASP A 842 -84.35 -27.42 -2.59
CA ASP A 842 -84.38 -26.48 -3.72
C ASP A 842 -84.97 -25.12 -3.31
N ALA A 843 -85.40 -24.26 -4.22
CA ALA A 843 -85.93 -22.94 -3.87
C ALA A 843 -87.42 -22.92 -3.43
N SER A 844 -88.12 -24.05 -3.41
CA SER A 844 -89.54 -24.17 -3.03
C SER A 844 -89.74 -24.31 -1.51
N GLY A 845 -90.96 -24.46 -0.98
CA GLY A 845 -91.17 -24.82 0.44
C GLY A 845 -90.77 -23.78 1.50
N TRP A 846 -90.60 -22.51 1.12
CA TRP A 846 -90.48 -21.38 2.05
C TRP A 846 -91.85 -20.90 2.50
N LEU A 847 -92.03 -20.71 3.82
CA LEU A 847 -93.22 -20.14 4.42
C LEU A 847 -92.88 -18.79 5.08
N ALA A 848 -93.69 -17.77 4.80
CA ALA A 848 -93.59 -16.49 5.48
C ALA A 848 -94.24 -16.59 6.87
N ILE A 849 -93.52 -16.15 7.89
CA ILE A 849 -93.92 -16.30 9.30
C ILE A 849 -94.26 -14.95 9.95
N ALA A 850 -93.67 -13.84 9.48
CA ALA A 850 -93.91 -12.50 10.00
C ALA A 850 -93.63 -11.42 8.96
#